data_AF-R2Q4P6-F1
#
_entry.id   AF-R2Q4P6-F1
#
_cell.length_a   1.000
_cell.length_b   1.000
_cell.length_c   1.000
_cell.angle_alpha   90.00
_cell.angle_beta   90.00
_cell.angle_gamma   90.00
#
_symmetry.space_group_name_H-M   'P 1'
#
loop_
_entity.id
_entity.type
_entity.pdbx_description
1 polymer ?
#
loop_
_entity_poly.entity_id
_entity_poly.type
_entity_poly.pdbx_seq_one_letter_code
_entity_poly.pdbx_strand_id
1 'polypeptide(L)'
;MAITVAGTLFLFGAKPAEQPQNVKAMSNNISGDMTFEEHKKLFEDSYLAANDAYNAKHGFDPLSGKVVTVDTYSSTTSSANQWGYGFVEAYEDEDVTKIIMLNDISSPITTSGNSIGNRQSSIEIDGGGFKLLLYHRNLSIAEPASGTQSVFHMHDLTAAQSNEYSGTGGSEAANRKALIRGDGGIHGDGDVSKNWYFRFGNVFTDYDASKYEGENKDYSTFVGRWARINQSEVTMYGYNILVTGSENFYTGSIVVEDNTVWKGTNCGENYSVVWFTTRQLDGATGISGEFTIGKNAFVYLRNTTDGANYPAIYAHYSTITVGEESFFNVNMKGRAISNFDNTPAGGKNRYTTKQFIAKENSHVNLLSRGTGSVVKLDYSNNDITSDMQFKTAKNSEVFIYGNTNAGIVSMTGSGALFELDSPKLFEIRNSREATVSSRSFLDIKAGNTFTIKDSDINLWKNDNLTEASNLVYEKVGYLTADGPTITSDNEDLQNNFTSNGFRRINGLNIPPEVIWDHLTDAEKSYQARVSLGLIPTGEFDNNGMPIMIDAWASTGQAVVSFKDTYGNTHSPLAIESDGYAKYTDTEFQKATLDMEGTATRGVSWVGDIGKTTVIDVTPPTPINLTKGKITTTDKSLSATGVEPNAKVYLSVNDGSLTEAGTANAAGEWSYQLGSTFEKDTKVQIYLEDNAADYPADFDSTGLESTHIASGNRNPKTDVTYKDTTFKAATTYIVEQATVKLHIRQMVVGSAADKEVLTIPTEGYLTIENTDTIKYNAHFASGYELTDAADNDQVEFKSMVFELVDADNYSLLKLKPIIPAYYQNYGYIVTDTEEKPSINTHTIQPGYYEYDFNDGVYEKWVTLYIQPNQTDIKPYSWDYKLNDIGKIKIP
;
A
#
# COMPACT_ATOMS: atom_id res chain seq x y z
N MET A 1 24.35 -8.79 77.05
CA MET A 1 25.37 -7.98 76.33
C MET A 1 25.25 -8.43 74.87
N ALA A 2 24.61 -7.68 73.96
CA ALA A 2 25.11 -6.44 73.32
C ALA A 2 26.37 -6.74 72.48
N ILE A 3 26.52 -6.39 71.19
CA ILE A 3 25.77 -5.57 70.20
C ILE A 3 26.22 -6.09 68.78
N THR A 4 25.56 -5.97 67.61
CA THR A 4 24.56 -5.05 67.02
C THR A 4 23.51 -5.81 66.18
N VAL A 5 22.62 -5.11 65.45
CA VAL A 5 21.78 -5.61 64.32
C VAL A 5 21.76 -4.56 63.20
N ALA A 6 21.90 -4.98 61.94
CA ALA A 6 21.44 -4.30 60.71
C ALA A 6 21.60 -5.28 59.52
N GLY A 7 20.71 -5.37 58.53
CA GLY A 7 19.39 -4.77 58.39
C GLY A 7 18.78 -5.23 57.05
N THR A 8 17.71 -6.02 57.08
CA THR A 8 17.06 -6.57 55.88
C THR A 8 16.29 -5.49 55.13
N LEU A 9 16.42 -5.43 53.79
CA LEU A 9 15.60 -4.54 52.96
C LEU A 9 14.94 -5.32 51.80
N PHE A 10 13.77 -5.89 52.08
CA PHE A 10 12.70 -6.03 51.09
C PHE A 10 11.69 -4.91 51.37
N LEU A 11 11.14 -4.26 50.34
CA LEU A 11 9.68 -4.11 50.17
C LEU A 11 9.30 -3.27 48.91
N PHE A 12 8.60 -3.92 47.96
CA PHE A 12 7.47 -3.46 47.11
C PHE A 12 7.54 -2.16 46.27
N GLY A 13 6.93 -2.19 45.07
CA GLY A 13 6.39 -0.96 44.48
C GLY A 13 6.08 -0.88 42.98
N ALA A 14 6.23 -1.93 42.17
CA ALA A 14 5.90 -1.85 40.75
C ALA A 14 4.37 -1.74 40.53
N LYS A 15 3.91 -0.52 40.20
CA LYS A 15 2.59 -0.26 39.60
C LYS A 15 2.47 -1.10 38.30
N PRO A 16 1.28 -1.60 37.92
CA PRO A 16 1.07 -2.02 36.54
C PRO A 16 1.33 -0.79 35.66
N ALA A 17 2.28 -0.89 34.73
CA ALA A 17 2.39 0.10 33.68
C ALA A 17 1.12 0.00 32.83
N GLU A 18 0.45 1.14 32.60
CA GLU A 18 -0.61 1.22 31.61
C GLU A 18 -0.03 0.77 30.28
N GLN A 19 -0.68 -0.18 29.60
CA GLN A 19 -0.25 -0.58 28.27
C GLN A 19 -0.29 0.65 27.36
N PRO A 20 0.83 1.05 26.72
CA PRO A 20 0.72 1.97 25.60
C PRO A 20 -0.10 1.28 24.52
N GLN A 21 -1.27 1.83 24.22
CA GLN A 21 -2.06 1.38 23.08
C GLN A 21 -1.23 1.54 21.79
N ASN A 22 -1.47 0.65 20.82
CA ASN A 22 -0.80 0.58 19.53
C ASN A 22 0.66 0.04 19.54
N VAL A 23 0.88 -1.08 20.24
CA VAL A 23 1.85 -2.07 19.74
C VAL A 23 1.12 -2.94 18.71
N LYS A 24 1.39 -2.70 17.42
CA LYS A 24 1.06 -3.65 16.35
C LYS A 24 1.63 -5.01 16.79
N ALA A 25 0.83 -6.08 16.75
CA ALA A 25 1.35 -7.42 17.01
C ALA A 25 2.39 -7.73 15.91
N MET A 26 3.67 -7.61 16.24
CA MET A 26 4.74 -8.05 15.36
C MET A 26 4.60 -9.57 15.25
N SER A 27 4.52 -10.08 14.02
CA SER A 27 4.61 -11.52 13.79
C SER A 27 5.96 -12.00 14.30
N ASN A 28 6.01 -13.21 14.87
CA ASN A 28 7.25 -13.85 15.29
C ASN A 28 8.10 -14.34 14.08
N ASN A 29 7.89 -13.75 12.91
CA ASN A 29 8.44 -14.21 11.64
C ASN A 29 9.67 -13.36 11.31
N ILE A 30 10.79 -14.03 11.07
CA ILE A 30 12.01 -13.36 10.63
C ILE A 30 11.88 -12.99 9.16
N SER A 31 12.25 -11.76 8.82
CA SER A 31 12.32 -11.26 7.44
C SER A 31 13.77 -10.90 7.09
N GLY A 32 14.06 -10.81 5.79
CA GLY A 32 15.36 -10.32 5.33
C GLY A 32 15.66 -8.89 5.81
N ASP A 33 14.65 -8.04 5.92
CA ASP A 33 14.79 -6.63 6.29
C ASP A 33 14.96 -6.39 7.80
N MET A 34 14.73 -7.41 8.64
CA MET A 34 14.84 -7.30 10.09
C MET A 34 16.25 -6.84 10.51
N THR A 35 16.30 -5.80 11.35
CA THR A 35 17.55 -5.28 11.90
C THR A 35 18.04 -6.10 13.10
N PHE A 36 19.32 -5.94 13.47
CA PHE A 36 19.88 -6.57 14.66
C PHE A 36 19.10 -6.21 15.93
N GLU A 37 18.76 -4.93 16.14
CA GLU A 37 18.06 -4.46 17.35
C GLU A 37 16.63 -5.04 17.45
N GLU A 38 15.92 -5.16 16.33
CA GLU A 38 14.59 -5.79 16.30
C GLU A 38 14.67 -7.29 16.60
N HIS A 39 15.62 -7.98 15.97
CA HIS A 39 15.86 -9.40 16.17
C HIS A 39 16.28 -9.72 17.60
N LYS A 40 17.24 -8.97 18.13
CA LYS A 40 17.71 -9.06 19.51
C LYS A 40 16.56 -8.87 20.49
N LYS A 41 15.77 -7.80 20.33
CA LYS A 41 14.60 -7.52 21.17
C LYS A 41 13.55 -8.65 21.18
N LEU A 42 13.44 -9.42 20.10
CA LEU A 42 12.49 -10.54 20.00
C LEU A 42 13.03 -11.85 20.60
N PHE A 43 14.35 -12.07 20.56
CA PHE A 43 14.92 -13.41 20.78
C PHE A 43 16.11 -13.49 21.77
N GLU A 44 16.61 -12.38 22.34
CA GLU A 44 17.76 -12.35 23.27
C GLU A 44 17.65 -13.36 24.42
N ASP A 45 16.52 -13.38 25.14
CA ASP A 45 16.25 -14.33 26.22
C ASP A 45 16.37 -15.80 25.76
N SER A 46 15.94 -16.09 24.51
CA SER A 46 16.01 -17.43 23.95
C SER A 46 17.45 -17.84 23.59
N TYR A 47 18.28 -16.89 23.15
CA TYR A 47 19.69 -17.15 22.85
C TYR A 47 20.53 -17.35 24.10
N LEU A 48 20.28 -16.61 25.18
CA LEU A 48 20.94 -16.83 26.46
C LEU A 48 20.69 -18.26 26.98
N ALA A 49 19.43 -18.70 26.96
CA ALA A 49 19.05 -20.06 27.35
C ALA A 49 19.63 -21.14 26.40
N ALA A 50 19.65 -20.89 25.09
CA ALA A 50 20.28 -21.79 24.11
C ALA A 50 21.80 -21.89 24.30
N ASN A 51 22.45 -20.80 24.72
CA ASN A 51 23.88 -20.76 24.96
C ASN A 51 24.30 -21.64 26.15
N ASP A 52 23.61 -21.49 27.30
CA ASP A 52 23.82 -22.35 28.46
C ASP A 52 23.58 -23.83 28.13
N ALA A 53 22.54 -24.12 27.34
CA ALA A 53 22.23 -25.47 26.88
C ALA A 53 23.29 -26.05 25.94
N TYR A 54 23.89 -25.24 25.06
CA TYR A 54 24.99 -25.66 24.18
C TYR A 54 26.26 -25.94 24.97
N ASN A 55 26.64 -25.02 25.86
CA ASN A 55 27.80 -25.15 26.74
C ASN A 55 27.69 -26.44 27.58
N ALA A 56 26.51 -26.70 28.18
CA ALA A 56 26.23 -27.95 28.89
C ALA A 56 26.27 -29.20 27.98
N LYS A 57 25.69 -29.15 26.76
CA LYS A 57 25.71 -30.26 25.78
C LYS A 57 27.13 -30.72 25.43
N HIS A 58 28.05 -29.76 25.30
CA HIS A 58 29.43 -30.02 24.89
C HIS A 58 30.43 -30.05 26.07
N GLY A 59 29.94 -30.08 27.31
CA GLY A 59 30.76 -30.25 28.51
C GLY A 59 31.69 -29.07 28.81
N PHE A 60 31.36 -27.87 28.33
CA PHE A 60 32.11 -26.64 28.56
C PHE A 60 31.35 -25.74 29.52
N ASP A 61 32.03 -25.30 30.59
CA ASP A 61 31.54 -24.23 31.47
C ASP A 61 32.51 -23.04 31.36
N PRO A 62 32.14 -21.92 30.71
CA PRO A 62 33.01 -20.77 30.52
C PRO A 62 33.38 -20.08 31.85
N LEU A 63 32.64 -20.33 32.93
CA LEU A 63 32.86 -19.75 34.27
C LEU A 63 33.70 -20.66 35.19
N SER A 64 34.08 -21.86 34.73
CA SER A 64 34.80 -22.85 35.54
C SER A 64 36.31 -22.56 35.72
N GLY A 65 36.93 -21.81 34.80
CA GLY A 65 38.34 -21.40 34.84
C GLY A 65 38.53 -19.91 35.17
N LYS A 66 39.61 -19.31 34.66
CA LYS A 66 39.83 -17.86 34.80
C LYS A 66 38.90 -17.12 33.83
N VAL A 67 38.07 -16.22 34.36
CA VAL A 67 37.32 -15.23 33.58
C VAL A 67 38.12 -13.92 33.58
N VAL A 68 38.35 -13.34 32.40
CA VAL A 68 39.24 -12.17 32.22
C VAL A 68 38.58 -11.09 31.37
N THR A 69 38.48 -9.89 31.93
CA THR A 69 38.08 -8.65 31.24
C THR A 69 39.27 -7.97 30.58
N VAL A 70 39.17 -7.62 29.29
CA VAL A 70 40.28 -7.03 28.51
C VAL A 70 39.88 -5.72 27.82
N ASP A 71 40.80 -4.75 27.85
CA ASP A 71 40.62 -3.39 27.31
C ASP A 71 41.70 -3.01 26.27
N THR A 72 42.70 -3.87 26.07
CA THR A 72 43.93 -3.60 25.33
C THR A 72 44.40 -4.86 24.60
N TYR A 73 45.14 -4.69 23.50
CA TYR A 73 45.59 -5.81 22.68
C TYR A 73 46.61 -6.72 23.38
N SER A 74 47.63 -6.12 23.99
CA SER A 74 48.69 -6.84 24.72
C SER A 74 49.18 -5.99 25.89
N SER A 75 49.13 -6.52 27.10
CA SER A 75 49.78 -5.94 28.27
C SER A 75 49.83 -6.94 29.43
N THR A 76 50.74 -6.70 30.38
CA THR A 76 50.68 -7.23 31.76
C THR A 76 50.32 -6.14 32.77
N THR A 77 49.85 -4.98 32.29
CA THR A 77 49.43 -3.81 33.08
C THR A 77 48.05 -3.30 32.68
N SER A 78 47.19 -4.11 32.05
CA SER A 78 45.79 -3.75 31.86
C SER A 78 45.13 -3.48 33.22
N SER A 79 44.39 -2.39 33.32
CA SER A 79 43.60 -2.07 34.52
C SER A 79 42.25 -2.78 34.54
N ALA A 80 41.86 -3.47 33.46
CA ALA A 80 40.55 -4.11 33.34
C ALA A 80 40.41 -5.38 34.20
N ASN A 81 41.50 -6.05 34.56
CA ASN A 81 41.49 -7.29 35.33
C ASN A 81 42.67 -7.39 36.33
N GLN A 82 42.53 -8.25 37.34
CA GLN A 82 43.54 -8.44 38.39
C GLN A 82 44.84 -9.13 37.93
N TRP A 83 44.85 -9.72 36.73
CA TRP A 83 46.00 -10.43 36.15
C TRP A 83 46.87 -9.51 35.27
N GLY A 84 46.38 -8.31 34.98
CA GLY A 84 47.02 -7.34 34.09
C GLY A 84 46.91 -7.67 32.61
N TYR A 85 46.21 -8.74 32.22
CA TYR A 85 46.20 -9.29 30.85
C TYR A 85 45.57 -8.34 29.82
N GLY A 86 46.21 -8.21 28.66
CA GLY A 86 45.54 -7.83 27.42
C GLY A 86 44.89 -9.04 26.74
N PHE A 87 44.30 -8.82 25.57
CA PHE A 87 43.63 -9.86 24.79
C PHE A 87 44.57 -11.03 24.41
N VAL A 88 45.80 -10.73 24.00
CA VAL A 88 46.80 -11.75 23.62
C VAL A 88 47.15 -12.64 24.81
N GLU A 89 47.50 -12.04 25.95
CA GLU A 89 47.90 -12.80 27.15
C GLU A 89 46.73 -13.66 27.67
N ALA A 90 45.50 -13.16 27.59
CA ALA A 90 44.30 -13.91 28.00
C ALA A 90 43.96 -15.06 27.04
N TYR A 91 44.21 -14.93 25.74
CA TYR A 91 43.98 -16.02 24.77
C TYR A 91 45.03 -17.13 24.86
N GLU A 92 46.28 -16.77 25.16
CA GLU A 92 47.43 -17.69 25.28
C GLU A 92 47.48 -18.46 26.61
N ASP A 93 46.78 -18.00 27.65
CA ASP A 93 46.62 -18.72 28.92
C ASP A 93 45.52 -19.79 28.81
N GLU A 94 45.90 -21.07 28.79
CA GLU A 94 44.99 -22.22 28.73
C GLU A 94 44.10 -22.37 29.99
N ASP A 95 44.42 -21.71 31.12
CA ASP A 95 43.52 -21.67 32.28
C ASP A 95 42.36 -20.66 32.10
N VAL A 96 42.45 -19.74 31.13
CA VAL A 96 41.39 -18.74 30.85
C VAL A 96 40.27 -19.39 30.06
N THR A 97 39.07 -19.49 30.64
CA THR A 97 37.91 -20.10 29.99
C THR A 97 36.95 -19.08 29.39
N LYS A 98 37.01 -17.80 29.81
CA LYS A 98 36.23 -16.72 29.21
C LYS A 98 37.00 -15.40 29.15
N ILE A 99 36.98 -14.76 27.99
CA ILE A 99 37.44 -13.39 27.74
C ILE A 99 36.22 -12.50 27.54
N ILE A 100 36.20 -11.33 28.18
CA ILE A 100 35.16 -10.29 28.03
C ILE A 100 35.83 -9.00 27.55
N MET A 101 35.47 -8.51 26.37
CA MET A 101 35.99 -7.25 25.85
C MET A 101 35.24 -6.05 26.46
N LEU A 102 35.99 -5.02 26.85
CA LEU A 102 35.45 -3.77 27.42
C LEU A 102 35.66 -2.53 26.52
N ASN A 103 36.32 -2.69 25.38
CA ASN A 103 36.60 -1.66 24.37
C ASN A 103 36.90 -2.32 23.03
N ASP A 104 36.93 -1.52 21.96
CA ASP A 104 37.54 -1.91 20.69
C ASP A 104 39.04 -2.26 20.87
N ILE A 105 39.45 -3.42 20.36
CA ILE A 105 40.83 -3.92 20.49
C ILE A 105 41.45 -4.06 19.09
N SER A 106 42.57 -3.36 18.88
CA SER A 106 43.32 -3.37 17.61
C SER A 106 44.74 -3.87 17.80
N SER A 107 45.16 -4.86 17.01
CA SER A 107 46.55 -5.32 16.99
C SER A 107 47.48 -4.27 16.36
N PRO A 108 48.77 -4.19 16.75
CA PRO A 108 49.75 -3.37 16.06
C PRO A 108 49.86 -3.68 14.56
N ILE A 109 50.01 -2.64 13.74
CA ILE A 109 50.23 -2.74 12.29
C ILE A 109 51.68 -3.20 12.04
N THR A 110 51.88 -4.49 11.80
CA THR A 110 53.22 -5.10 11.60
C THR A 110 53.23 -5.97 10.37
N THR A 111 54.05 -5.62 9.36
CA THR A 111 54.09 -6.27 8.02
C THR A 111 54.18 -7.81 8.07
N SER A 112 54.90 -8.36 9.06
CA SER A 112 54.80 -9.76 9.49
C SER A 112 54.13 -9.85 10.87
N GLY A 113 52.83 -10.19 10.91
CA GLY A 113 52.15 -10.56 12.13
C GLY A 113 52.21 -12.07 12.37
N ASN A 114 52.54 -12.49 13.59
CA ASN A 114 52.35 -13.88 14.01
C ASN A 114 50.88 -14.12 14.37
N SER A 115 50.42 -15.37 14.26
CA SER A 115 49.20 -15.82 14.93
C SER A 115 49.24 -15.51 16.44
N ILE A 116 48.06 -15.35 17.03
CA ILE A 116 47.87 -15.20 18.47
C ILE A 116 47.62 -16.61 19.03
N GLY A 117 48.48 -17.05 19.95
CA GLY A 117 48.45 -18.39 20.53
C GLY A 117 48.54 -19.56 19.55
N ASN A 118 48.31 -20.75 20.10
CA ASN A 118 48.10 -22.03 19.42
C ASN A 118 47.23 -22.88 20.35
N ARG A 119 46.03 -22.37 20.63
CA ARG A 119 45.23 -22.78 21.80
C ARG A 119 44.74 -24.23 21.72
N GLN A 120 44.77 -24.97 22.82
CA GLN A 120 44.35 -26.38 22.90
C GLN A 120 43.06 -26.63 23.70
N SER A 121 42.67 -25.71 24.58
CA SER A 121 41.51 -25.86 25.47
C SER A 121 40.35 -24.92 25.13
N SER A 122 39.14 -25.28 25.59
CA SER A 122 37.92 -24.50 25.34
C SER A 122 38.03 -23.04 25.78
N ILE A 123 37.30 -22.15 25.09
CA ILE A 123 37.30 -20.70 25.31
C ILE A 123 35.97 -20.08 24.88
N GLU A 124 35.47 -19.14 25.67
CA GLU A 124 34.43 -18.19 25.29
C GLU A 124 35.03 -16.79 25.11
N ILE A 125 34.71 -16.13 23.99
CA ILE A 125 35.09 -14.75 23.69
C ILE A 125 33.80 -13.94 23.55
N ASP A 126 33.48 -13.24 24.62
CA ASP A 126 32.38 -12.30 24.73
C ASP A 126 32.88 -10.91 24.31
N GLY A 127 32.45 -10.44 23.15
CA GLY A 127 32.92 -9.18 22.61
C GLY A 127 32.23 -7.93 23.15
N GLY A 128 31.16 -8.05 23.94
CA GLY A 128 30.43 -6.90 24.49
C GLY A 128 29.88 -5.89 23.47
N GLY A 129 29.80 -6.26 22.18
CA GLY A 129 29.46 -5.39 21.05
C GLY A 129 30.66 -4.66 20.40
N PHE A 130 31.88 -4.88 20.90
CA PHE A 130 33.08 -4.17 20.46
C PHE A 130 33.76 -4.79 19.21
N LYS A 131 34.69 -4.03 18.62
CA LYS A 131 35.47 -4.42 17.45
C LYS A 131 36.77 -5.12 17.82
N LEU A 132 37.05 -6.28 17.21
CA LEU A 132 38.35 -6.96 17.26
C LEU A 132 39.05 -6.87 15.91
N LEU A 133 40.04 -5.97 15.80
CA LEU A 133 40.81 -5.72 14.59
C LEU A 133 42.20 -6.40 14.66
N LEU A 134 42.33 -7.53 13.96
CA LEU A 134 43.55 -8.33 13.86
C LEU A 134 44.25 -8.09 12.51
N TYR A 135 44.97 -6.98 12.39
CA TYR A 135 45.56 -6.49 11.12
C TYR A 135 46.15 -7.58 10.23
N HIS A 136 47.25 -8.19 10.67
CA HIS A 136 48.02 -9.16 9.89
C HIS A 136 48.18 -10.48 10.66
N ARG A 137 47.14 -10.80 11.43
CA ARG A 137 47.11 -11.81 12.49
C ARG A 137 45.79 -12.56 12.47
N ASN A 138 45.77 -13.67 13.18
CA ASN A 138 44.62 -14.56 13.32
C ASN A 138 44.68 -15.22 14.72
N LEU A 139 43.55 -15.72 15.19
CA LEU A 139 43.47 -16.58 16.36
C LEU A 139 43.82 -18.01 15.90
N SER A 140 44.89 -18.59 16.44
CA SER A 140 45.28 -19.96 16.10
C SER A 140 44.86 -20.95 17.19
N ILE A 141 44.43 -22.12 16.73
CA ILE A 141 44.15 -23.30 17.56
C ILE A 141 45.10 -24.44 17.17
N ALA A 142 45.37 -25.31 18.14
CA ALA A 142 46.10 -26.56 18.01
C ALA A 142 45.18 -27.75 18.31
N GLU A 143 45.68 -28.98 18.13
CA GLU A 143 44.90 -30.19 18.40
C GLU A 143 44.69 -30.29 19.93
N PRO A 144 43.44 -30.48 20.42
CA PRO A 144 43.17 -30.68 21.83
C PRO A 144 43.91 -31.89 22.40
N ALA A 145 44.00 -31.97 23.73
CA ALA A 145 44.59 -33.12 24.40
C ALA A 145 43.93 -34.44 23.94
N SER A 146 44.72 -35.50 23.78
CA SER A 146 44.24 -36.77 23.22
C SER A 146 43.02 -37.32 23.99
N GLY A 147 41.94 -37.61 23.27
CA GLY A 147 40.67 -38.08 23.84
C GLY A 147 39.75 -36.98 24.38
N THR A 148 40.11 -35.70 24.20
CA THR A 148 39.25 -34.55 24.54
C THR A 148 38.69 -33.88 23.28
N GLN A 149 37.56 -33.20 23.44
CA GLN A 149 37.01 -32.26 22.47
C GLN A 149 36.92 -30.89 23.15
N SER A 150 37.12 -29.81 22.40
CA SER A 150 37.16 -28.45 22.93
C SER A 150 36.15 -27.55 22.23
N VAL A 151 35.66 -26.53 22.93
CA VAL A 151 34.66 -25.58 22.42
C VAL A 151 35.32 -24.23 22.21
N PHE A 152 35.26 -23.71 20.99
CA PHE A 152 35.58 -22.31 20.69
C PHE A 152 34.26 -21.56 20.50
N HIS A 153 33.91 -20.71 21.44
CA HIS A 153 32.69 -19.91 21.41
C HIS A 153 33.07 -18.43 21.28
N MET A 154 32.45 -17.71 20.34
CA MET A 154 32.71 -16.28 20.10
C MET A 154 31.41 -15.56 19.76
N HIS A 155 31.08 -14.50 20.49
CA HIS A 155 29.80 -13.82 20.32
C HIS A 155 29.86 -12.30 20.57
N ASP A 156 28.81 -11.62 20.11
CA ASP A 156 28.57 -10.17 20.28
C ASP A 156 29.80 -9.32 19.90
N LEU A 157 30.31 -9.48 18.66
CA LEU A 157 31.51 -8.75 18.22
C LEU A 157 31.55 -8.45 16.72
N THR A 158 32.30 -7.40 16.37
CA THR A 158 32.67 -7.09 14.98
C THR A 158 34.14 -7.43 14.73
N ALA A 159 34.43 -8.38 13.84
CA ALA A 159 35.80 -8.77 13.51
C ALA A 159 36.33 -8.06 12.26
N ALA A 160 37.62 -7.72 12.27
CA ALA A 160 38.29 -7.11 11.12
C ALA A 160 39.73 -7.62 10.95
N GLN A 161 40.21 -7.63 9.70
CA GLN A 161 41.62 -7.81 9.35
C GLN A 161 42.00 -6.70 8.35
N SER A 162 43.29 -6.51 8.04
CA SER A 162 43.74 -5.39 7.19
C SER A 162 44.04 -5.81 5.75
N ASN A 163 43.59 -4.98 4.80
CA ASN A 163 43.49 -5.28 3.38
C ASN A 163 44.74 -4.97 2.51
N GLU A 164 46.00 -5.14 2.96
CA GLU A 164 47.12 -5.08 1.99
C GLU A 164 47.07 -6.30 1.06
N TYR A 165 46.12 -6.25 0.14
CA TYR A 165 45.69 -7.24 -0.83
C TYR A 165 46.08 -6.62 -2.16
N SER A 166 47.31 -6.90 -2.59
CA SER A 166 47.96 -6.17 -3.68
C SER A 166 47.39 -6.56 -5.05
N GLY A 167 46.20 -6.05 -5.38
CA GLY A 167 45.67 -5.75 -6.72
C GLY A 167 45.48 -6.90 -7.73
N THR A 168 46.05 -8.07 -7.51
CA THR A 168 46.05 -9.20 -8.44
C THR A 168 46.04 -10.50 -7.64
N GLY A 169 45.08 -11.39 -7.91
CA GLY A 169 44.93 -12.65 -7.18
C GLY A 169 46.23 -13.47 -7.19
N GLY A 170 46.71 -13.85 -6.00
CA GLY A 170 47.93 -14.66 -5.87
C GLY A 170 49.01 -14.15 -4.92
N SER A 171 48.67 -13.55 -3.78
CA SER A 171 49.61 -13.46 -2.63
C SER A 171 48.93 -13.87 -1.33
N GLU A 172 48.60 -15.15 -1.25
CA GLU A 172 48.10 -15.89 -0.08
C GLU A 172 49.14 -15.95 1.07
N ALA A 173 49.52 -14.79 1.64
CA ALA A 173 50.41 -14.71 2.80
C ALA A 173 49.80 -15.44 4.01
N ALA A 174 50.58 -16.32 4.64
CA ALA A 174 50.09 -17.36 5.55
C ALA A 174 49.23 -16.87 6.74
N ASN A 175 49.43 -15.63 7.18
CA ASN A 175 48.96 -15.15 8.49
C ASN A 175 47.69 -14.27 8.43
N ARG A 176 47.14 -14.04 7.23
CA ARG A 176 45.97 -13.17 6.97
C ARG A 176 44.77 -13.88 6.31
N LYS A 177 44.79 -15.23 6.26
CA LYS A 177 43.85 -16.03 5.44
C LYS A 177 42.48 -16.25 6.05
N ALA A 178 42.38 -16.11 7.37
CA ALA A 178 41.17 -16.28 8.15
C ALA A 178 41.30 -15.50 9.46
N LEU A 179 40.18 -15.16 10.11
CA LEU A 179 40.18 -14.68 11.49
C LEU A 179 40.60 -15.79 12.46
N ILE A 180 40.07 -17.00 12.27
CA ILE A 180 40.34 -18.20 13.07
C ILE A 180 40.99 -19.29 12.19
N ARG A 181 42.04 -19.94 12.68
CA ARG A 181 42.83 -20.92 11.90
C ARG A 181 43.30 -22.11 12.74
N GLY A 182 43.06 -23.33 12.24
CA GLY A 182 43.85 -24.50 12.63
C GLY A 182 45.26 -24.47 12.01
N ASP A 183 46.29 -24.79 12.80
CA ASP A 183 47.63 -24.94 12.24
C ASP A 183 47.66 -26.06 11.18
N GLY A 184 48.36 -25.81 10.08
CA GLY A 184 48.14 -26.53 8.83
C GLY A 184 48.36 -25.65 7.60
N GLY A 185 48.73 -26.28 6.49
CA GLY A 185 49.30 -25.60 5.33
C GLY A 185 48.34 -24.73 4.53
N ILE A 186 48.85 -24.21 3.41
CA ILE A 186 48.08 -23.37 2.49
C ILE A 186 46.82 -24.09 1.97
N HIS A 187 46.91 -25.40 1.65
CA HIS A 187 45.73 -26.22 1.27
C HIS A 187 45.72 -27.65 1.87
N GLY A 188 46.54 -27.96 2.89
CA GLY A 188 46.83 -29.36 3.27
C GLY A 188 46.59 -29.71 4.73
N ASP A 189 45.81 -30.78 4.93
CA ASP A 189 46.03 -31.92 5.86
C ASP A 189 46.28 -31.63 7.35
N GLY A 190 45.95 -30.42 7.81
CA GLY A 190 45.86 -30.09 9.23
C GLY A 190 44.56 -30.62 9.83
N ASP A 191 44.61 -31.84 10.36
CA ASP A 191 43.57 -32.48 11.20
C ASP A 191 43.28 -31.74 12.53
N VAL A 192 44.03 -30.67 12.79
CA VAL A 192 44.13 -29.92 14.05
C VAL A 192 42.79 -29.48 14.63
N SER A 193 41.85 -29.08 13.77
CA SER A 193 40.53 -28.60 14.18
C SER A 193 39.48 -29.72 14.39
N LYS A 194 39.74 -30.97 13.98
CA LYS A 194 38.72 -32.03 13.94
C LYS A 194 38.06 -32.36 15.30
N ASN A 195 38.73 -32.06 16.41
CA ASN A 195 38.23 -32.29 17.77
C ASN A 195 37.62 -31.02 18.41
N TRP A 196 37.40 -29.95 17.62
CA TRP A 196 36.82 -28.71 18.09
C TRP A 196 35.35 -28.56 17.67
N TYR A 197 34.53 -28.08 18.58
CA TYR A 197 33.22 -27.48 18.29
C TYR A 197 33.37 -25.97 18.22
N PHE A 198 32.78 -25.34 17.21
CA PHE A 198 32.76 -23.88 17.07
C PHE A 198 31.34 -23.36 17.23
N ARG A 199 31.16 -22.32 18.04
CA ARG A 199 29.90 -21.59 18.17
C ARG A 199 30.11 -20.10 17.91
N PHE A 200 29.24 -19.52 17.10
CA PHE A 200 29.24 -18.10 16.78
C PHE A 200 27.83 -17.54 16.90
N GLY A 201 27.68 -16.34 17.48
CA GLY A 201 26.40 -15.66 17.44
C GLY A 201 26.49 -14.16 17.70
N ASN A 202 25.59 -13.39 17.10
CA ASN A 202 25.69 -11.93 17.07
C ASN A 202 27.07 -11.46 16.55
N VAL A 203 27.61 -12.17 15.54
CA VAL A 203 28.93 -11.88 14.98
C VAL A 203 28.84 -11.18 13.63
N PHE A 204 29.69 -10.17 13.49
CA PHE A 204 29.76 -9.31 12.32
C PHE A 204 31.20 -9.28 11.79
N THR A 205 31.37 -9.09 10.49
CA THR A 205 32.63 -8.59 9.93
C THR A 205 32.55 -7.08 9.76
N ASP A 206 33.67 -6.39 9.78
CA ASP A 206 33.80 -5.00 9.32
C ASP A 206 33.70 -4.94 7.78
N TYR A 207 32.80 -4.11 7.26
CA TYR A 207 32.59 -3.92 5.82
C TYR A 207 31.97 -2.53 5.53
N ASP A 208 32.13 -2.05 4.30
CA ASP A 208 31.47 -0.84 3.82
C ASP A 208 30.05 -1.19 3.35
N ALA A 209 29.05 -0.82 4.15
CA ALA A 209 27.65 -1.09 3.86
C ALA A 209 27.16 -0.43 2.56
N SER A 210 27.73 0.72 2.14
CA SER A 210 27.40 1.35 0.87
C SER A 210 27.89 0.57 -0.35
N LYS A 211 28.84 -0.34 -0.13
CA LYS A 211 29.48 -1.20 -1.14
C LYS A 211 29.04 -2.67 -1.06
N TYR A 212 27.99 -2.95 -0.30
CA TYR A 212 27.54 -4.32 -0.01
C TYR A 212 27.19 -5.11 -1.28
N GLU A 213 26.83 -4.46 -2.39
CA GLU A 213 26.51 -5.10 -3.68
C GLU A 213 27.71 -5.71 -4.42
N GLY A 214 28.95 -5.37 -4.04
CA GLY A 214 30.14 -6.08 -4.54
C GLY A 214 31.44 -5.29 -4.59
N GLU A 215 31.43 -4.03 -4.17
CA GLU A 215 32.61 -3.18 -4.14
C GLU A 215 33.44 -3.33 -2.84
N ASN A 216 32.98 -4.16 -1.89
CA ASN A 216 33.70 -4.43 -0.63
C ASN A 216 35.08 -5.08 -0.81
N LYS A 217 35.37 -5.65 -1.99
CA LYS A 217 36.71 -6.15 -2.37
C LYS A 217 37.83 -5.10 -2.22
N ASP A 218 37.49 -3.81 -2.33
CA ASP A 218 38.43 -2.69 -2.27
C ASP A 218 38.42 -1.98 -0.88
N TYR A 219 37.69 -2.52 0.11
CA TYR A 219 37.56 -1.93 1.44
C TYR A 219 38.80 -2.15 2.32
N SER A 220 39.19 -1.15 3.14
CA SER A 220 40.46 -1.11 3.88
C SER A 220 40.63 -2.21 4.95
N THR A 221 39.53 -2.74 5.46
CA THR A 221 39.53 -3.62 6.63
C THR A 221 38.43 -4.68 6.58
N PHE A 222 38.55 -5.67 5.69
CA PHE A 222 37.66 -6.85 5.68
C PHE A 222 38.38 -8.12 6.15
N VAL A 223 37.62 -9.10 6.62
CA VAL A 223 38.12 -10.41 7.08
C VAL A 223 38.38 -11.33 5.88
N GLY A 224 39.50 -12.05 5.85
CA GLY A 224 39.83 -12.93 4.70
C GLY A 224 38.85 -14.11 4.57
N ARG A 225 38.77 -14.93 5.60
CA ARG A 225 37.74 -15.98 5.84
C ARG A 225 37.33 -15.87 7.31
N TRP A 226 36.11 -16.25 7.68
CA TRP A 226 35.76 -16.25 9.10
C TRP A 226 36.58 -17.32 9.83
N ALA A 227 36.51 -18.57 9.38
CA ALA A 227 37.28 -19.66 9.99
C ALA A 227 37.79 -20.70 8.97
N ARG A 228 39.04 -21.14 9.13
CA ARG A 228 39.59 -22.35 8.48
C ARG A 228 39.74 -23.45 9.52
N ILE A 229 38.69 -24.25 9.64
CA ILE A 229 38.44 -25.19 10.74
C ILE A 229 37.90 -26.51 10.18
N ASN A 230 38.67 -27.09 9.24
CA ASN A 230 38.35 -28.32 8.53
C ASN A 230 37.88 -29.44 9.49
N GLN A 231 36.90 -30.24 9.06
CA GLN A 231 36.32 -31.37 9.82
C GLN A 231 35.59 -31.00 11.13
N SER A 232 35.53 -29.74 11.52
CA SER A 232 34.84 -29.29 12.74
C SER A 232 33.34 -29.15 12.55
N GLU A 233 32.57 -29.15 13.64
CA GLU A 233 31.19 -28.64 13.63
C GLU A 233 31.18 -27.13 13.91
N VAL A 234 30.42 -26.37 13.11
CA VAL A 234 30.13 -24.95 13.34
C VAL A 234 28.65 -24.80 13.72
N THR A 235 28.37 -24.02 14.76
CA THR A 235 27.02 -23.65 15.17
C THR A 235 26.85 -22.14 15.12
N MET A 236 25.87 -21.66 14.35
CA MET A 236 25.50 -20.25 14.24
C MET A 236 24.20 -20.00 15.03
N TYR A 237 24.17 -18.94 15.84
CA TYR A 237 22.96 -18.49 16.55
C TYR A 237 22.81 -16.95 16.50
N GLY A 238 21.65 -16.39 16.85
CA GLY A 238 21.50 -14.92 16.90
C GLY A 238 21.47 -14.25 15.52
N TYR A 239 22.04 -13.05 15.40
CA TYR A 239 22.03 -12.26 14.15
C TYR A 239 23.44 -12.07 13.58
N ASN A 240 23.72 -12.61 12.39
CA ASN A 240 25.09 -12.69 11.87
C ASN A 240 25.21 -12.13 10.46
N ILE A 241 26.21 -11.25 10.24
CA ILE A 241 26.56 -10.73 8.90
C ILE A 241 28.05 -10.94 8.66
N LEU A 242 28.38 -11.89 7.78
CA LEU A 242 29.74 -12.30 7.48
C LEU A 242 30.11 -11.97 6.03
N VAL A 243 30.69 -10.78 5.83
CA VAL A 243 31.27 -10.33 4.56
C VAL A 243 32.78 -10.61 4.59
N THR A 244 33.20 -11.62 3.84
CA THR A 244 34.60 -12.06 3.81
C THR A 244 35.19 -11.97 2.41
N GLY A 245 36.51 -11.75 2.34
CA GLY A 245 37.24 -11.71 1.07
C GLY A 245 37.24 -13.05 0.31
N SER A 246 36.99 -14.14 1.01
CA SER A 246 36.87 -15.51 0.50
C SER A 246 35.65 -16.20 1.14
N GLU A 247 35.64 -17.54 1.24
CA GLU A 247 34.61 -18.28 1.96
C GLU A 247 34.46 -17.80 3.41
N ASN A 248 33.24 -17.83 3.96
CA ASN A 248 33.07 -17.68 5.41
C ASN A 248 33.76 -18.85 6.14
N PHE A 249 33.50 -20.09 5.72
CA PHE A 249 33.92 -21.29 6.45
C PHE A 249 34.60 -22.35 5.58
N TYR A 250 35.74 -22.87 6.05
CA TYR A 250 36.12 -24.26 5.82
C TYR A 250 35.77 -25.08 7.05
N THR A 251 34.98 -26.15 6.88
CA THR A 251 34.32 -26.86 8.00
C THR A 251 34.10 -28.35 7.71
N GLY A 252 33.64 -29.10 8.72
CA GLY A 252 33.12 -30.47 8.61
C GLY A 252 31.58 -30.54 8.62
N SER A 253 30.91 -29.69 9.39
CA SER A 253 29.45 -29.51 9.40
C SER A 253 29.05 -28.08 9.78
N ILE A 254 27.80 -27.70 9.51
CA ILE A 254 27.17 -26.45 9.96
C ILE A 254 25.78 -26.73 10.53
N VAL A 255 25.48 -26.14 11.68
CA VAL A 255 24.15 -26.01 12.28
C VAL A 255 23.85 -24.51 12.40
N VAL A 256 22.74 -24.07 11.83
CA VAL A 256 22.17 -22.73 12.07
C VAL A 256 20.96 -22.95 12.96
N GLU A 257 20.97 -22.39 14.17
CA GLU A 257 19.93 -22.66 15.18
C GLU A 257 18.59 -22.00 14.83
N ASP A 258 17.52 -22.44 15.51
CA ASP A 258 16.18 -21.87 15.35
C ASP A 258 16.19 -20.34 15.56
N ASN A 259 15.36 -19.63 14.78
CA ASN A 259 15.25 -18.16 14.77
C ASN A 259 16.56 -17.41 14.44
N THR A 260 17.60 -18.07 13.92
CA THR A 260 18.89 -17.41 13.60
C THR A 260 18.86 -16.68 12.27
N VAL A 261 19.46 -15.49 12.20
CA VAL A 261 19.78 -14.82 10.94
C VAL A 261 21.27 -15.03 10.61
N TRP A 262 21.57 -15.44 9.38
CA TRP A 262 22.93 -15.44 8.84
C TRP A 262 22.95 -14.98 7.37
N LYS A 263 23.58 -13.82 7.15
CA LYS A 263 23.88 -13.28 5.82
C LYS A 263 25.37 -13.48 5.53
N GLY A 264 25.70 -14.49 4.73
CA GLY A 264 27.07 -14.85 4.34
C GLY A 264 27.42 -14.37 2.93
N THR A 265 28.45 -13.53 2.81
CA THR A 265 28.93 -12.96 1.54
C THR A 265 30.42 -13.25 1.33
N ASN A 266 30.78 -13.81 0.17
CA ASN A 266 32.15 -13.83 -0.33
C ASN A 266 32.35 -12.73 -1.38
N CYS A 267 33.20 -11.73 -1.10
CA CYS A 267 33.32 -10.52 -1.92
C CYS A 267 34.59 -10.38 -2.77
N GLY A 268 35.64 -11.17 -2.53
CA GLY A 268 36.95 -10.99 -3.18
C GLY A 268 37.35 -12.14 -4.12
N GLU A 269 37.33 -13.37 -3.63
CA GLU A 269 37.69 -14.58 -4.37
C GLU A 269 36.45 -15.25 -4.94
N ASN A 270 36.51 -15.71 -6.20
CA ASN A 270 35.37 -16.41 -6.78
C ASN A 270 35.33 -17.89 -6.38
N TYR A 271 34.96 -18.11 -5.12
CA TYR A 271 34.68 -19.41 -4.53
C TYR A 271 33.27 -19.42 -3.91
N SER A 272 33.00 -20.46 -3.12
CA SER A 272 31.78 -20.65 -2.35
C SER A 272 31.66 -19.66 -1.18
N VAL A 273 30.58 -19.78 -0.40
CA VAL A 273 30.51 -19.18 0.94
C VAL A 273 30.92 -20.19 2.01
N VAL A 274 30.67 -21.48 1.75
CA VAL A 274 31.09 -22.60 2.61
C VAL A 274 31.74 -23.70 1.77
N TRP A 275 32.87 -24.24 2.24
CA TRP A 275 33.54 -25.37 1.59
C TRP A 275 33.90 -26.44 2.63
N PHE A 276 33.39 -27.64 2.42
CA PHE A 276 33.81 -28.84 3.15
C PHE A 276 35.05 -29.37 2.40
N THR A 277 36.24 -28.91 2.78
CA THR A 277 37.46 -29.04 1.93
C THR A 277 37.98 -30.46 1.77
N THR A 278 37.67 -31.33 2.74
CA THR A 278 38.19 -32.69 2.86
C THR A 278 37.06 -33.64 3.21
N ARG A 279 37.18 -34.92 2.85
CA ARG A 279 36.33 -35.98 3.38
C ARG A 279 36.39 -36.01 4.91
N GLN A 280 35.25 -36.11 5.59
CA GLN A 280 35.21 -36.15 7.06
C GLN A 280 35.72 -37.49 7.63
N LEU A 281 36.56 -37.39 8.67
CA LEU A 281 37.18 -38.53 9.35
C LEU A 281 36.30 -39.10 10.47
N ASP A 282 36.61 -40.32 10.89
CA ASP A 282 35.97 -40.95 12.05
C ASP A 282 36.43 -40.26 13.35
N GLY A 283 35.48 -39.94 14.23
CA GLY A 283 35.72 -39.26 15.51
C GLY A 283 35.78 -37.72 15.45
N ALA A 284 35.80 -37.12 14.24
CA ALA A 284 35.72 -35.67 14.09
C ALA A 284 34.36 -35.12 14.57
N THR A 285 34.34 -33.90 15.12
CA THR A 285 33.11 -33.23 15.59
C THR A 285 32.13 -32.97 14.44
N GLY A 286 32.63 -32.56 13.27
CA GLY A 286 31.85 -32.34 12.06
C GLY A 286 31.58 -33.60 11.22
N ILE A 287 31.68 -34.80 11.80
CA ILE A 287 31.49 -36.09 11.07
C ILE A 287 30.11 -36.27 10.42
N SER A 288 29.09 -35.48 10.79
CA SER A 288 27.78 -35.51 10.14
C SER A 288 27.84 -35.10 8.67
N GLY A 289 28.73 -34.17 8.31
CA GLY A 289 28.78 -33.58 6.97
C GLY A 289 27.57 -32.70 6.64
N GLU A 290 26.71 -32.41 7.61
CA GLU A 290 25.44 -31.74 7.37
C GLU A 290 25.59 -30.21 7.31
N PHE A 291 24.68 -29.57 6.58
CA PHE A 291 24.37 -28.16 6.67
C PHE A 291 22.90 -28.05 7.05
N THR A 292 22.61 -27.82 8.33
CA THR A 292 21.24 -27.87 8.87
C THR A 292 20.79 -26.50 9.33
N ILE A 293 19.63 -26.06 8.82
CA ILE A 293 18.98 -24.79 9.16
C ILE A 293 17.79 -25.08 10.08
N GLY A 294 17.74 -24.37 11.21
CA GLY A 294 16.69 -24.45 12.21
C GLY A 294 15.36 -23.87 11.76
N LYS A 295 14.34 -24.04 12.60
CA LYS A 295 13.00 -23.50 12.39
C LYS A 295 13.01 -21.96 12.44
N ASN A 296 12.19 -21.32 11.60
CA ASN A 296 12.08 -19.85 11.46
C ASN A 296 13.40 -19.11 11.12
N ALA A 297 14.48 -19.83 10.81
CA ALA A 297 15.79 -19.21 10.57
C ALA A 297 15.87 -18.57 9.17
N PHE A 298 16.77 -17.61 9.00
CA PHE A 298 17.00 -16.90 7.75
C PHE A 298 18.47 -17.04 7.32
N VAL A 299 18.72 -17.74 6.22
CA VAL A 299 20.07 -17.94 5.68
C VAL A 299 20.13 -17.37 4.26
N TYR A 300 21.01 -16.38 4.06
CA TYR A 300 21.33 -15.84 2.74
C TYR A 300 22.81 -16.06 2.42
N LEU A 301 23.11 -16.84 1.38
CA LEU A 301 24.48 -17.11 0.92
C LEU A 301 24.68 -16.54 -0.49
N ARG A 302 25.71 -15.70 -0.65
CA ARG A 302 26.07 -15.13 -1.96
C ARG A 302 27.56 -14.93 -2.15
N ASN A 303 27.96 -14.74 -3.40
CA ASN A 303 29.21 -14.08 -3.73
C ASN A 303 28.94 -12.72 -4.42
N THR A 304 29.96 -11.91 -4.66
CA THR A 304 29.82 -10.67 -5.45
C THR A 304 30.84 -10.57 -6.60
N THR A 305 31.45 -11.70 -6.96
CA THR A 305 32.53 -11.81 -7.94
C THR A 305 32.04 -12.34 -9.29
N ASP A 306 32.68 -11.95 -10.39
CA ASP A 306 32.28 -12.29 -11.77
C ASP A 306 32.82 -13.62 -12.34
N GLY A 307 33.49 -14.44 -11.53
CA GLY A 307 34.28 -15.59 -11.99
C GLY A 307 33.56 -16.95 -12.07
N ALA A 308 34.32 -18.00 -11.72
CA ALA A 308 34.03 -19.43 -11.86
C ALA A 308 32.71 -20.00 -11.25
N ASN A 309 32.44 -21.27 -11.59
CA ASN A 309 31.15 -21.96 -11.40
C ASN A 309 30.92 -22.64 -10.02
N TYR A 310 31.47 -22.15 -8.92
CA TYR A 310 31.33 -22.81 -7.61
C TYR A 310 29.90 -22.66 -7.02
N PRO A 311 29.36 -23.69 -6.32
CA PRO A 311 28.09 -23.59 -5.60
C PRO A 311 28.23 -22.74 -4.31
N ALA A 312 27.12 -22.39 -3.65
CA ALA A 312 27.16 -21.67 -2.37
C ALA A 312 27.82 -22.51 -1.25
N ILE A 313 27.53 -23.81 -1.25
CA ILE A 313 28.08 -24.83 -0.35
C ILE A 313 28.76 -25.89 -1.23
N TYR A 314 30.04 -26.17 -0.99
CA TYR A 314 30.88 -26.96 -1.92
C TYR A 314 31.56 -28.18 -1.31
N ALA A 315 31.52 -29.28 -2.08
CA ALA A 315 32.11 -30.60 -1.83
C ALA A 315 31.71 -31.27 -0.51
N HIS A 316 32.04 -32.55 -0.33
CA HIS A 316 32.12 -33.35 0.91
C HIS A 316 31.02 -33.25 2.00
N TYR A 317 29.89 -32.60 1.74
CA TYR A 317 28.72 -32.59 2.60
C TYR A 317 27.84 -33.83 2.35
N SER A 318 27.01 -34.16 3.33
CA SER A 318 25.97 -35.20 3.27
C SER A 318 24.64 -34.58 2.83
N THR A 319 24.03 -33.79 3.70
CA THR A 319 22.68 -33.26 3.54
C THR A 319 22.65 -31.76 3.82
N ILE A 320 21.94 -31.01 2.99
CA ILE A 320 21.47 -29.66 3.29
C ILE A 320 20.02 -29.78 3.76
N THR A 321 19.71 -29.33 4.98
CA THR A 321 18.36 -29.34 5.55
C THR A 321 17.87 -27.90 5.75
N VAL A 322 16.74 -27.54 5.15
CA VAL A 322 16.02 -26.28 5.38
C VAL A 322 14.87 -26.54 6.36
N GLY A 323 14.87 -25.85 7.49
CA GLY A 323 13.90 -26.00 8.58
C GLY A 323 12.48 -25.54 8.21
N GLU A 324 11.51 -25.85 9.08
CA GLU A 324 10.13 -25.34 8.95
C GLU A 324 10.12 -23.80 9.01
N GLU A 325 9.25 -23.15 8.22
CA GLU A 325 9.10 -21.68 8.19
C GLU A 325 10.42 -20.91 7.93
N SER A 326 11.46 -21.58 7.44
CA SER A 326 12.81 -21.01 7.30
C SER A 326 13.14 -20.63 5.86
N PHE A 327 14.00 -19.63 5.70
CA PHE A 327 14.46 -19.12 4.42
C PHE A 327 15.86 -19.64 4.11
N PHE A 328 16.03 -20.27 2.95
CA PHE A 328 17.32 -20.58 2.38
C PHE A 328 17.47 -19.93 1.00
N ASN A 329 18.18 -18.79 1.00
CA ASN A 329 18.31 -17.91 -0.13
C ASN A 329 19.76 -17.97 -0.65
N VAL A 330 19.92 -18.16 -1.95
CA VAL A 330 21.23 -18.32 -2.60
C VAL A 330 21.33 -17.44 -3.83
N ASN A 331 22.32 -16.54 -3.88
CA ASN A 331 22.62 -15.68 -5.02
C ASN A 331 24.10 -15.82 -5.43
N MET A 332 24.40 -16.80 -6.28
CA MET A 332 25.77 -17.11 -6.69
C MET A 332 26.03 -16.73 -8.14
N LYS A 333 27.28 -16.36 -8.46
CA LYS A 333 27.75 -16.32 -9.85
C LYS A 333 27.90 -17.72 -10.43
N GLY A 334 28.31 -18.68 -9.61
CA GLY A 334 28.31 -20.10 -9.96
C GLY A 334 26.94 -20.74 -9.75
N ARG A 335 26.92 -22.02 -9.40
CA ARG A 335 25.66 -22.75 -9.15
C ARG A 335 25.05 -22.30 -7.82
N ALA A 336 23.77 -22.58 -7.60
CA ALA A 336 23.22 -22.52 -6.25
C ALA A 336 23.55 -23.82 -5.50
N ILE A 337 23.18 -24.97 -6.08
CA ILE A 337 23.31 -26.30 -5.47
C ILE A 337 24.10 -27.25 -6.37
N SER A 338 25.13 -27.88 -5.80
CA SER A 338 25.90 -28.97 -6.41
C SER A 338 26.80 -29.62 -5.37
N ASN A 339 26.86 -30.95 -5.33
CA ASN A 339 27.82 -31.69 -4.49
C ASN A 339 28.92 -32.29 -5.39
N PHE A 340 30.18 -32.18 -4.96
CA PHE A 340 31.34 -32.63 -5.72
C PHE A 340 31.97 -33.82 -5.00
N ASP A 341 31.88 -35.01 -5.61
CA ASP A 341 32.25 -36.27 -4.95
C ASP A 341 33.76 -36.48 -4.80
N ASN A 342 34.57 -35.85 -5.65
CA ASN A 342 36.02 -36.01 -5.64
C ASN A 342 36.71 -34.68 -5.95
N THR A 343 37.47 -34.19 -4.97
CA THR A 343 38.30 -32.99 -5.06
C THR A 343 39.78 -33.38 -4.99
N PRO A 344 40.69 -32.79 -5.80
CA PRO A 344 42.10 -33.19 -5.84
C PRO A 344 42.85 -33.19 -4.49
N ALA A 345 42.41 -32.40 -3.51
CA ALA A 345 43.02 -32.29 -2.17
C ALA A 345 42.26 -33.03 -1.05
N GLY A 346 41.09 -33.64 -1.33
CA GLY A 346 40.15 -34.09 -0.29
C GLY A 346 39.71 -35.55 -0.37
N GLY A 347 40.11 -36.28 -1.42
CA GLY A 347 39.68 -37.64 -1.69
C GLY A 347 38.22 -37.73 -2.13
N LYS A 348 37.63 -38.94 -2.01
CA LYS A 348 36.22 -39.20 -2.31
C LYS A 348 35.33 -38.86 -1.10
N ASN A 349 34.17 -38.26 -1.34
CA ASN A 349 33.16 -37.99 -0.32
C ASN A 349 32.78 -39.27 0.44
N ARG A 350 32.65 -39.13 1.76
CA ARG A 350 32.30 -40.20 2.72
C ARG A 350 30.88 -40.73 2.48
N TYR A 351 29.94 -39.84 2.16
CA TYR A 351 28.51 -40.13 2.22
C TYR A 351 28.03 -40.74 0.91
N THR A 352 27.47 -41.95 1.01
CA THR A 352 26.86 -42.68 -0.12
C THR A 352 25.58 -42.03 -0.63
N THR A 353 24.87 -41.32 0.26
CA THR A 353 23.63 -40.60 -0.02
C THR A 353 23.90 -39.12 0.17
N LYS A 354 23.47 -38.28 -0.78
CA LYS A 354 23.57 -36.82 -0.72
C LYS A 354 22.22 -36.18 -0.96
N GLN A 355 21.83 -35.22 -0.13
CA GLN A 355 20.46 -34.70 -0.14
C GLN A 355 20.39 -33.18 0.03
N PHE A 356 19.34 -32.59 -0.52
CA PHE A 356 18.77 -31.30 -0.13
C PHE A 356 17.32 -31.59 0.29
N ILE A 357 16.95 -31.18 1.51
CA ILE A 357 15.65 -31.44 2.11
C ILE A 357 15.08 -30.12 2.62
N ALA A 358 13.97 -29.68 2.04
CA ALA A 358 13.20 -28.54 2.55
C ALA A 358 11.95 -29.02 3.28
N LYS A 359 11.78 -28.62 4.54
CA LYS A 359 10.64 -29.04 5.39
C LYS A 359 9.36 -28.27 5.06
N GLU A 360 8.29 -28.60 5.77
CA GLU A 360 6.97 -27.97 5.61
C GLU A 360 7.06 -26.44 5.74
N ASN A 361 6.33 -25.70 4.90
CA ASN A 361 6.28 -24.23 4.89
C ASN A 361 7.67 -23.53 4.73
N SER A 362 8.70 -24.21 4.22
CA SER A 362 10.02 -23.60 3.98
C SER A 362 10.08 -22.79 2.68
N HIS A 363 10.94 -21.78 2.64
CA HIS A 363 11.16 -20.92 1.47
C HIS A 363 12.57 -21.15 0.89
N VAL A 364 12.64 -21.63 -0.34
CA VAL A 364 13.89 -22.02 -1.02
C VAL A 364 14.08 -21.20 -2.28
N ASN A 365 15.02 -20.26 -2.23
CA ASN A 365 15.25 -19.28 -3.29
C ASN A 365 16.66 -19.46 -3.87
N LEU A 366 16.76 -20.01 -5.08
CA LEU A 366 18.02 -20.44 -5.70
C LEU A 366 18.28 -19.68 -7.00
N LEU A 367 19.25 -18.76 -6.98
CA LEU A 367 19.58 -17.89 -8.10
C LEU A 367 21.03 -18.10 -8.57
N SER A 368 21.21 -18.26 -9.89
CA SER A 368 22.53 -18.19 -10.54
C SER A 368 22.61 -17.03 -11.53
N ARG A 369 23.63 -16.18 -11.33
CA ARG A 369 24.05 -15.12 -12.27
C ARG A 369 25.07 -15.62 -13.30
N GLY A 370 25.28 -16.93 -13.37
CA GLY A 370 26.21 -17.62 -14.25
C GLY A 370 25.52 -18.26 -15.45
N THR A 371 26.31 -18.98 -16.25
CA THR A 371 25.81 -19.65 -17.47
C THR A 371 25.69 -21.16 -17.36
N GLY A 372 26.04 -21.76 -16.22
CA GLY A 372 25.82 -23.18 -15.93
C GLY A 372 24.54 -23.41 -15.12
N SER A 373 24.06 -24.66 -15.05
CA SER A 373 22.85 -25.05 -14.29
C SER A 373 22.85 -24.53 -12.85
N VAL A 374 21.68 -24.06 -12.40
CA VAL A 374 21.47 -23.52 -11.05
C VAL A 374 21.53 -24.62 -10.00
N VAL A 375 20.83 -25.73 -10.27
CA VAL A 375 20.83 -26.95 -9.48
C VAL A 375 21.44 -28.05 -10.32
N LYS A 376 22.54 -28.64 -9.86
CA LYS A 376 23.17 -29.78 -10.52
C LYS A 376 23.33 -30.95 -9.56
N LEU A 377 22.49 -31.98 -9.79
CA LEU A 377 22.39 -33.16 -8.93
C LEU A 377 23.36 -34.28 -9.32
N ASP A 378 24.01 -34.16 -10.48
CA ASP A 378 25.09 -35.04 -10.91
C ASP A 378 26.45 -34.32 -10.94
N TYR A 379 27.53 -35.03 -10.64
CA TYR A 379 28.87 -34.54 -10.94
C TYR A 379 29.82 -35.70 -11.27
N SER A 380 30.63 -35.54 -12.31
CA SER A 380 31.61 -36.52 -12.76
C SER A 380 33.02 -35.93 -12.81
N ASN A 381 33.91 -36.50 -12.00
CA ASN A 381 35.36 -36.39 -12.15
C ASN A 381 35.91 -37.81 -12.39
N ASN A 382 35.70 -38.31 -13.60
CA ASN A 382 36.20 -39.56 -14.19
C ASN A 382 35.91 -40.92 -13.51
N ASP A 383 35.48 -40.99 -12.25
CA ASP A 383 35.01 -42.24 -11.62
C ASP A 383 33.86 -41.98 -10.65
N ILE A 384 32.74 -42.69 -10.87
CA ILE A 384 31.49 -42.71 -10.09
C ILE A 384 30.75 -41.36 -10.06
N THR A 385 29.61 -41.27 -10.77
CA THR A 385 28.62 -40.23 -10.54
C THR A 385 27.94 -40.50 -9.20
N SER A 386 28.15 -39.61 -8.23
CA SER A 386 27.42 -39.67 -6.98
C SER A 386 26.21 -38.75 -7.05
N ASP A 387 25.05 -39.34 -7.21
CA ASP A 387 23.85 -38.57 -7.47
C ASP A 387 23.25 -38.01 -6.16
N MET A 388 22.65 -36.83 -6.29
CA MET A 388 22.04 -36.08 -5.21
C MET A 388 20.51 -36.11 -5.32
N GLN A 389 19.82 -36.12 -4.18
CA GLN A 389 18.37 -35.97 -4.12
C GLN A 389 18.02 -34.55 -3.69
N PHE A 390 17.06 -33.92 -4.36
CA PHE A 390 16.44 -32.66 -3.98
C PHE A 390 14.98 -32.96 -3.64
N LYS A 391 14.55 -32.62 -2.42
CA LYS A 391 13.20 -32.91 -1.92
C LYS A 391 12.65 -31.71 -1.18
N THR A 392 11.40 -31.37 -1.44
CA THR A 392 10.66 -30.38 -0.64
C THR A 392 9.33 -30.96 -0.19
N ALA A 393 8.95 -30.65 1.05
CA ALA A 393 7.69 -31.08 1.64
C ALA A 393 6.54 -30.10 1.34
N LYS A 394 5.32 -30.49 1.73
CA LYS A 394 4.09 -29.71 1.50
C LYS A 394 4.23 -28.24 1.92
N ASN A 395 3.49 -27.39 1.21
CA ASN A 395 3.44 -25.94 1.38
C ASN A 395 4.78 -25.20 1.24
N SER A 396 5.88 -25.86 0.85
CA SER A 396 7.13 -25.17 0.55
C SER A 396 6.96 -24.21 -0.64
N GLU A 397 7.72 -23.11 -0.62
CA GLU A 397 7.85 -22.17 -1.73
C GLU A 397 9.21 -22.34 -2.37
N VAL A 398 9.27 -22.64 -3.68
CA VAL A 398 10.51 -23.08 -4.34
C VAL A 398 10.75 -22.31 -5.64
N PHE A 399 11.73 -21.42 -5.64
CA PHE A 399 12.03 -20.52 -6.75
C PHE A 399 13.47 -20.75 -7.25
N ILE A 400 13.62 -21.20 -8.51
CA ILE A 400 14.91 -21.58 -9.10
C ILE A 400 15.14 -20.85 -10.44
N TYR A 401 16.09 -19.91 -10.43
CA TYR A 401 16.26 -18.91 -11.50
C TYR A 401 17.69 -18.85 -12.03
N GLY A 402 17.83 -18.79 -13.35
CA GLY A 402 19.14 -18.61 -14.00
C GLY A 402 19.04 -18.17 -15.46
N ASN A 403 20.19 -17.82 -16.04
CA ASN A 403 20.34 -17.35 -17.42
C ASN A 403 21.37 -18.22 -18.16
N THR A 404 21.00 -19.49 -18.42
CA THR A 404 21.99 -20.58 -18.56
C THR A 404 22.14 -21.13 -19.98
N ASN A 405 23.32 -21.69 -20.29
CA ASN A 405 23.62 -22.46 -21.51
C ASN A 405 23.15 -23.92 -21.44
N ALA A 406 22.70 -24.37 -20.27
CA ALA A 406 22.29 -25.73 -19.93
C ALA A 406 20.92 -25.71 -19.22
N GLY A 407 20.28 -26.87 -19.00
CA GLY A 407 19.08 -26.98 -18.17
C GLY A 407 19.29 -26.38 -16.78
N ILE A 408 18.27 -25.72 -16.22
CA ILE A 408 18.33 -25.07 -14.90
C ILE A 408 18.52 -26.10 -13.77
N VAL A 409 17.73 -27.17 -13.83
CA VAL A 409 17.95 -28.41 -13.09
C VAL A 409 18.63 -29.41 -14.02
N SER A 410 19.81 -29.89 -13.64
CA SER A 410 20.59 -30.85 -14.43
C SER A 410 20.80 -32.15 -13.65
N MET A 411 20.37 -33.25 -14.29
CA MET A 411 20.23 -34.60 -13.77
C MET A 411 20.76 -35.59 -14.82
N THR A 412 22.06 -35.49 -15.11
CA THR A 412 22.70 -36.22 -16.21
C THR A 412 23.54 -37.42 -15.77
N GLY A 413 23.44 -37.77 -14.48
CA GLY A 413 24.04 -38.93 -13.82
C GLY A 413 23.16 -40.19 -13.86
N SER A 414 23.13 -40.92 -12.76
CA SER A 414 22.28 -42.09 -12.54
C SER A 414 21.94 -42.24 -11.05
N GLY A 415 20.67 -42.03 -10.69
CA GLY A 415 20.15 -42.13 -9.33
C GLY A 415 19.68 -40.78 -8.74
N ALA A 416 19.78 -39.67 -9.50
CA ALA A 416 19.33 -38.37 -9.04
C ALA A 416 17.80 -38.29 -8.97
N LEU A 417 17.31 -37.58 -7.95
CA LEU A 417 15.89 -37.36 -7.70
C LEU A 417 15.66 -35.87 -7.47
N PHE A 418 14.66 -35.29 -8.12
CA PHE A 418 14.15 -33.96 -7.83
C PHE A 418 12.65 -34.08 -7.57
N GLU A 419 12.20 -33.76 -6.36
CA GLU A 419 10.82 -33.98 -5.91
C GLU A 419 10.28 -32.70 -5.25
N LEU A 420 9.18 -32.18 -5.79
CA LEU A 420 8.34 -31.16 -5.14
C LEU A 420 7.05 -31.85 -4.68
N ASP A 421 6.88 -32.00 -3.37
CA ASP A 421 5.69 -32.65 -2.80
C ASP A 421 4.71 -31.59 -2.29
N SER A 422 3.56 -31.45 -2.95
CA SER A 422 2.48 -30.51 -2.57
C SER A 422 2.95 -29.06 -2.29
N PRO A 423 3.78 -28.42 -3.16
CA PRO A 423 4.32 -27.07 -2.91
C PRO A 423 3.20 -26.02 -2.84
N LYS A 424 3.40 -24.93 -2.09
CA LYS A 424 2.45 -23.78 -2.08
C LYS A 424 2.60 -22.94 -3.34
N LEU A 425 3.84 -22.64 -3.71
CA LEU A 425 4.22 -21.95 -4.95
C LEU A 425 5.54 -22.56 -5.42
N PHE A 426 5.71 -22.73 -6.73
CA PHE A 426 7.05 -22.98 -7.27
C PHE A 426 7.21 -22.37 -8.66
N GLU A 427 8.45 -22.02 -9.01
CA GLU A 427 8.83 -21.70 -10.39
C GLU A 427 10.29 -22.10 -10.65
N ILE A 428 10.50 -22.77 -11.79
CA ILE A 428 11.83 -23.11 -12.30
C ILE A 428 11.93 -22.49 -13.69
N ARG A 429 12.81 -21.48 -13.85
CA ARG A 429 12.87 -20.65 -15.06
C ARG A 429 14.29 -20.47 -15.58
N ASN A 430 14.46 -20.80 -16.86
CA ASN A 430 15.59 -20.33 -17.64
C ASN A 430 15.23 -19.02 -18.33
N SER A 431 15.77 -17.91 -17.84
CA SER A 431 15.57 -16.58 -18.43
C SER A 431 16.32 -16.37 -19.74
N ARG A 432 17.15 -17.33 -20.18
CA ARG A 432 17.91 -17.19 -21.41
C ARG A 432 17.05 -17.46 -22.64
N GLU A 433 17.04 -16.53 -23.58
CA GLU A 433 16.38 -16.74 -24.87
C GLU A 433 16.93 -17.96 -25.61
N ALA A 434 16.03 -18.73 -26.22
CA ALA A 434 16.33 -20.02 -26.80
C ALA A 434 15.34 -20.39 -27.92
N THR A 435 15.80 -21.25 -28.82
CA THR A 435 14.94 -22.12 -29.66
C THR A 435 15.46 -23.56 -29.62
N VAL A 436 16.40 -23.85 -28.72
CA VAL A 436 17.16 -25.11 -28.64
C VAL A 436 16.97 -25.77 -27.28
N SER A 437 16.84 -27.09 -27.29
CA SER A 437 16.51 -27.92 -26.12
C SER A 437 17.55 -27.91 -25.00
N SER A 438 18.78 -27.44 -25.23
CA SER A 438 19.82 -27.32 -24.20
C SER A 438 19.59 -26.16 -23.22
N ARG A 439 18.59 -25.30 -23.44
CA ARG A 439 18.26 -24.14 -22.59
C ARG A 439 16.88 -24.28 -21.93
N SER A 440 16.44 -25.51 -21.70
CA SER A 440 15.23 -25.85 -20.97
C SER A 440 15.31 -25.49 -19.47
N PHE A 441 14.22 -25.71 -18.74
CA PHE A 441 14.24 -25.73 -17.27
C PHE A 441 14.86 -27.03 -16.72
N LEU A 442 14.72 -28.16 -17.44
CA LEU A 442 15.16 -29.48 -17.02
C LEU A 442 16.04 -30.16 -18.09
N ASP A 443 17.16 -30.73 -17.65
CA ASP A 443 18.04 -31.62 -18.43
C ASP A 443 18.20 -32.94 -17.66
N ILE A 444 17.58 -34.01 -18.15
CA ILE A 444 17.44 -35.29 -17.44
C ILE A 444 17.76 -36.47 -18.35
N LYS A 445 18.46 -37.47 -17.82
CA LYS A 445 18.76 -38.74 -18.50
C LYS A 445 18.09 -39.93 -17.82
N ALA A 446 17.99 -41.06 -18.53
CA ALA A 446 17.46 -42.31 -18.00
C ALA A 446 18.18 -42.75 -16.71
N GLY A 447 17.43 -43.28 -15.75
CA GLY A 447 17.93 -43.63 -14.41
C GLY A 447 17.89 -42.46 -13.41
N ASN A 448 17.19 -41.36 -13.72
CA ASN A 448 16.99 -40.21 -12.85
C ASN A 448 15.52 -39.80 -12.88
N THR A 449 15.00 -39.25 -11.79
CA THR A 449 13.56 -38.99 -11.63
C THR A 449 13.29 -37.54 -11.25
N PHE A 450 12.47 -36.85 -12.03
CA PHE A 450 11.91 -35.54 -11.69
C PHE A 450 10.41 -35.70 -11.43
N THR A 451 9.93 -35.27 -10.27
CA THR A 451 8.54 -35.45 -9.83
C THR A 451 7.99 -34.16 -9.20
N ILE A 452 6.75 -33.83 -9.54
CA ILE A 452 5.92 -32.83 -8.86
C ILE A 452 4.62 -33.53 -8.47
N LYS A 453 4.13 -33.31 -7.25
CA LYS A 453 2.87 -33.88 -6.73
C LYS A 453 1.90 -32.80 -6.29
N ASP A 454 0.61 -33.11 -6.41
CA ASP A 454 -0.53 -32.33 -5.89
C ASP A 454 -0.41 -30.82 -6.17
N SER A 455 -0.26 -30.47 -7.45
CA SER A 455 0.09 -29.11 -7.89
C SER A 455 -0.53 -28.74 -9.24
N ASP A 456 -0.84 -27.47 -9.42
CA ASP A 456 -0.96 -26.85 -10.74
C ASP A 456 0.38 -26.94 -11.49
N ILE A 457 0.31 -27.11 -12.81
CA ILE A 457 1.45 -27.19 -13.74
C ILE A 457 1.18 -26.25 -14.93
N ASN A 458 1.92 -25.13 -14.98
CA ASN A 458 1.92 -24.21 -16.13
C ASN A 458 3.26 -24.29 -16.86
N LEU A 459 3.23 -24.34 -18.20
CA LEU A 459 4.41 -24.63 -19.03
C LEU A 459 4.60 -23.59 -20.14
N TRP A 460 5.86 -23.18 -20.32
CA TRP A 460 6.29 -22.28 -21.40
C TRP A 460 7.33 -22.95 -22.29
N LYS A 461 7.00 -23.09 -23.57
CA LYS A 461 7.86 -23.71 -24.60
C LYS A 461 9.14 -22.90 -24.76
N ASN A 462 10.20 -23.54 -25.25
CA ASN A 462 11.51 -22.89 -25.38
C ASN A 462 11.51 -21.58 -26.19
N ASP A 463 10.55 -21.38 -27.09
CA ASP A 463 10.34 -20.19 -27.91
C ASP A 463 9.47 -19.09 -27.25
N ASN A 464 8.76 -19.36 -26.14
CA ASN A 464 7.87 -18.41 -25.45
C ASN A 464 8.20 -18.24 -23.95
N LEU A 465 8.18 -17.01 -23.39
CA LEU A 465 8.44 -16.72 -21.96
C LEU A 465 7.61 -15.55 -21.43
N THR A 466 7.37 -14.56 -22.29
CA THR A 466 6.78 -13.26 -21.96
C THR A 466 5.28 -13.21 -22.12
N GLU A 467 4.69 -14.20 -22.79
CA GLU A 467 3.24 -14.34 -22.95
C GLU A 467 2.66 -15.28 -21.87
N ALA A 468 1.34 -15.48 -21.92
CA ALA A 468 0.67 -16.51 -21.13
C ALA A 468 1.29 -17.91 -21.37
N SER A 469 1.18 -18.76 -20.35
CA SER A 469 1.63 -20.17 -20.40
C SER A 469 1.00 -20.91 -21.58
N ASN A 470 1.80 -21.69 -22.30
CA ASN A 470 1.35 -22.40 -23.50
C ASN A 470 0.50 -23.63 -23.17
N LEU A 471 0.67 -24.21 -21.98
CA LEU A 471 -0.15 -25.28 -21.42
C LEU A 471 -0.39 -24.98 -19.94
N VAL A 472 -1.58 -25.33 -19.45
CA VAL A 472 -2.08 -25.07 -18.09
C VAL A 472 -2.84 -26.31 -17.62
N TYR A 473 -2.48 -26.84 -16.45
CA TYR A 473 -3.14 -27.98 -15.83
C TYR A 473 -3.32 -27.70 -14.34
N GLU A 474 -4.54 -27.86 -13.82
CA GLU A 474 -4.87 -27.57 -12.42
C GLU A 474 -4.88 -28.84 -11.57
N LYS A 475 -4.39 -28.74 -10.32
CA LYS A 475 -4.42 -29.81 -9.31
C LYS A 475 -4.04 -31.19 -9.86
N VAL A 476 -2.92 -31.25 -10.57
CA VAL A 476 -2.33 -32.49 -11.07
C VAL A 476 -1.80 -33.27 -9.87
N GLY A 477 -2.32 -34.48 -9.63
CA GLY A 477 -1.89 -35.33 -8.51
C GLY A 477 -0.44 -35.76 -8.65
N TYR A 478 0.02 -36.05 -9.88
CA TYR A 478 1.47 -36.15 -10.15
C TYR A 478 1.86 -35.87 -11.60
N LEU A 479 3.04 -35.27 -11.77
CA LEU A 479 3.83 -35.30 -13.00
C LEU A 479 5.17 -35.95 -12.66
N THR A 480 5.55 -37.01 -13.37
CA THR A 480 6.84 -37.68 -13.19
C THR A 480 7.54 -37.96 -14.52
N ALA A 481 8.80 -37.53 -14.63
CA ALA A 481 9.72 -37.87 -15.69
C ALA A 481 10.80 -38.83 -15.16
N ASP A 482 10.79 -40.10 -15.59
CA ASP A 482 11.89 -41.04 -15.41
C ASP A 482 12.78 -41.00 -16.67
N GLY A 483 13.81 -40.15 -16.60
CA GLY A 483 14.57 -39.74 -17.78
C GLY A 483 13.65 -39.15 -18.87
N PRO A 484 13.62 -39.74 -20.08
CA PRO A 484 12.73 -39.30 -21.15
C PRO A 484 11.29 -39.85 -21.03
N THR A 485 11.01 -40.78 -20.11
CA THR A 485 9.69 -41.41 -19.97
C THR A 485 8.80 -40.57 -19.07
N ILE A 486 7.66 -40.12 -19.57
CA ILE A 486 6.73 -39.24 -18.85
C ILE A 486 5.50 -40.02 -18.39
N THR A 487 5.07 -39.76 -17.15
CA THR A 487 3.85 -40.28 -16.54
C THR A 487 3.11 -39.18 -15.78
N SER A 488 1.79 -39.16 -15.84
CA SER A 488 0.94 -38.24 -15.06
C SER A 488 -0.46 -38.84 -14.88
N ASP A 489 -1.18 -38.41 -13.84
CA ASP A 489 -2.63 -38.66 -13.72
C ASP A 489 -3.46 -37.81 -14.72
N ASN A 490 -2.87 -36.75 -15.27
CA ASN A 490 -3.45 -35.97 -16.36
C ASN A 490 -2.94 -36.47 -17.73
N GLU A 491 -3.83 -37.09 -18.52
CA GLU A 491 -3.49 -37.71 -19.81
C GLU A 491 -2.98 -36.69 -20.85
N ASP A 492 -3.53 -35.48 -20.91
CA ASP A 492 -3.07 -34.47 -21.87
C ASP A 492 -1.68 -33.93 -21.49
N LEU A 493 -1.44 -33.66 -20.20
CA LEU A 493 -0.10 -33.30 -19.72
C LEU A 493 0.92 -34.41 -20.00
N GLN A 494 0.57 -35.68 -19.75
CA GLN A 494 1.45 -36.81 -20.04
C GLN A 494 1.84 -36.88 -21.52
N ASN A 495 0.91 -36.60 -22.43
CA ASN A 495 1.12 -36.68 -23.87
C ASN A 495 1.84 -35.45 -24.46
N ASN A 496 1.75 -34.29 -23.81
CA ASN A 496 2.35 -33.03 -24.30
C ASN A 496 3.65 -32.63 -23.57
N PHE A 497 3.92 -33.14 -22.37
CA PHE A 497 5.14 -32.83 -21.64
C PHE A 497 6.35 -33.55 -22.23
N THR A 498 7.46 -32.83 -22.35
CA THR A 498 8.77 -33.34 -22.76
C THR A 498 9.83 -32.61 -21.94
N SER A 499 10.76 -33.35 -21.33
CA SER A 499 11.66 -32.80 -20.30
C SER A 499 12.52 -31.62 -20.78
N ASN A 500 12.87 -31.57 -22.07
CA ASN A 500 13.67 -30.51 -22.68
C ASN A 500 12.88 -29.58 -23.63
N GLY A 501 11.55 -29.69 -23.69
CA GLY A 501 10.69 -28.87 -24.57
C GLY A 501 10.33 -27.49 -24.01
N PHE A 502 10.54 -27.28 -22.71
CA PHE A 502 10.06 -26.11 -21.97
C PHE A 502 11.20 -25.39 -21.24
N ARG A 503 11.16 -24.06 -21.22
CA ARG A 503 12.15 -23.20 -20.54
C ARG A 503 11.71 -22.67 -19.18
N ARG A 504 10.41 -22.75 -18.89
CA ARG A 504 9.82 -22.40 -17.60
C ARG A 504 8.68 -23.36 -17.27
N ILE A 505 8.64 -23.77 -16.02
CA ILE A 505 7.53 -24.47 -15.37
C ILE A 505 7.21 -23.74 -14.06
N ASN A 506 5.93 -23.58 -13.75
CA ASN A 506 5.52 -23.07 -12.44
C ASN A 506 4.22 -23.73 -11.96
N GLY A 507 3.93 -23.58 -10.67
CA GLY A 507 2.68 -23.99 -10.04
C GLY A 507 2.27 -22.93 -9.03
N LEU A 508 1.02 -22.47 -9.15
CA LEU A 508 0.47 -21.36 -8.37
C LEU A 508 -0.61 -21.90 -7.43
N ASN A 509 -0.26 -22.74 -6.44
CA ASN A 509 -1.23 -23.52 -5.65
C ASN A 509 -1.97 -22.71 -4.58
N ILE A 510 -2.38 -21.51 -4.94
CA ILE A 510 -3.20 -20.60 -4.16
C ILE A 510 -4.38 -20.11 -5.02
N PRO A 511 -5.53 -19.76 -4.40
CA PRO A 511 -6.63 -19.10 -5.09
C PRO A 511 -6.21 -17.76 -5.71
N PRO A 512 -6.88 -17.32 -6.80
CA PRO A 512 -6.69 -15.99 -7.35
C PRO A 512 -7.35 -14.90 -6.46
N GLU A 513 -6.89 -13.65 -6.60
CA GLU A 513 -7.42 -12.49 -5.86
C GLU A 513 -7.93 -11.41 -6.83
N VAL A 514 -9.04 -10.75 -6.49
CA VAL A 514 -9.59 -9.61 -7.26
C VAL A 514 -9.04 -8.30 -6.70
N ILE A 515 -8.29 -7.57 -7.51
CA ILE A 515 -7.76 -6.24 -7.19
C ILE A 515 -8.55 -5.21 -8.00
N TRP A 516 -9.39 -4.45 -7.29
CA TRP A 516 -10.25 -3.42 -7.87
C TRP A 516 -9.48 -2.14 -8.20
N ASP A 517 -9.87 -1.47 -9.28
CA ASP A 517 -9.57 -0.05 -9.43
C ASP A 517 -10.48 0.78 -8.50
N HIS A 518 -10.07 2.01 -8.19
CA HIS A 518 -10.95 2.96 -7.49
C HIS A 518 -12.19 3.27 -8.34
N LEU A 519 -13.35 3.32 -7.70
CA LEU A 519 -14.65 3.47 -8.35
C LEU A 519 -15.44 4.62 -7.71
N THR A 520 -16.01 5.48 -8.54
CA THR A 520 -16.86 6.60 -8.12
C THR A 520 -18.34 6.34 -8.36
N ASP A 521 -19.21 7.08 -7.68
CA ASP A 521 -20.66 7.10 -7.96
C ASP A 521 -21.02 7.86 -9.26
N ALA A 522 -20.03 8.42 -9.95
CA ALA A 522 -20.16 9.18 -11.18
C ALA A 522 -19.82 8.39 -12.46
N GLU A 523 -19.51 7.10 -12.36
CA GLU A 523 -19.25 6.20 -13.48
C GLU A 523 -20.07 4.90 -13.42
N LYS A 524 -20.35 4.34 -14.59
CA LYS A 524 -21.11 3.10 -14.76
C LYS A 524 -20.24 1.93 -15.18
N SER A 525 -19.08 2.23 -15.77
CA SER A 525 -18.09 1.24 -16.15
C SER A 525 -17.11 1.04 -15.00
N TYR A 526 -16.95 -0.19 -14.55
CA TYR A 526 -16.01 -0.57 -13.50
C TYR A 526 -15.21 -1.80 -13.92
N GLN A 527 -14.00 -1.89 -13.36
CA GLN A 527 -13.05 -2.93 -13.72
C GLN A 527 -12.19 -3.36 -12.53
N ALA A 528 -11.67 -4.57 -12.64
CA ALA A 528 -10.71 -5.13 -11.69
C ALA A 528 -9.71 -6.03 -12.41
N ARG A 529 -8.51 -6.12 -11.86
CA ARG A 529 -7.50 -7.09 -12.28
C ARG A 529 -7.61 -8.34 -11.40
N VAL A 530 -7.04 -9.44 -11.87
CA VAL A 530 -6.94 -10.68 -11.10
C VAL A 530 -5.47 -11.03 -10.90
N SER A 531 -5.01 -11.04 -9.65
CA SER A 531 -3.72 -11.63 -9.32
C SER A 531 -3.87 -13.15 -9.22
N LEU A 532 -2.97 -13.89 -9.86
CA LEU A 532 -2.85 -15.34 -9.72
C LEU A 532 -1.87 -15.75 -8.62
N GLY A 533 -1.29 -14.76 -7.92
CA GLY A 533 -0.25 -14.92 -6.92
C GLY A 533 1.04 -14.16 -7.23
N LEU A 534 1.87 -14.00 -6.22
CA LEU A 534 3.19 -13.39 -6.35
C LEU A 534 4.21 -14.39 -6.93
N ILE A 535 4.99 -13.96 -7.91
CA ILE A 535 6.12 -14.69 -8.49
C ILE A 535 7.38 -13.81 -8.49
N PRO A 536 8.59 -14.37 -8.37
CA PRO A 536 9.79 -13.55 -8.39
C PRO A 536 10.21 -13.14 -9.80
N THR A 537 10.79 -11.94 -9.91
CA THR A 537 11.31 -11.38 -11.17
C THR A 537 12.47 -12.21 -11.76
N GLY A 538 13.20 -12.92 -10.89
CA GLY A 538 14.50 -13.51 -11.16
C GLY A 538 15.68 -12.70 -10.60
N GLU A 539 15.40 -11.73 -9.72
CA GLU A 539 16.38 -10.91 -8.99
C GLU A 539 16.08 -10.93 -7.49
N PHE A 540 17.10 -10.70 -6.66
CA PHE A 540 16.97 -10.57 -5.21
C PHE A 540 17.31 -9.15 -4.78
N ASP A 541 16.72 -8.68 -3.69
CA ASP A 541 17.09 -7.43 -3.04
C ASP A 541 18.42 -7.55 -2.26
N ASN A 542 18.79 -6.45 -1.60
CA ASN A 542 20.01 -6.37 -0.82
C ASN A 542 19.98 -7.21 0.46
N ASN A 543 18.81 -7.59 0.97
CA ASN A 543 18.67 -8.49 2.10
C ASN A 543 18.62 -9.97 1.70
N GLY A 544 18.57 -10.24 0.40
CA GLY A 544 18.55 -11.57 -0.17
C GLY A 544 17.17 -12.17 -0.29
N MET A 545 16.12 -11.36 -0.17
CA MET A 545 14.77 -11.79 -0.50
C MET A 545 14.55 -11.69 -2.02
N PRO A 546 13.79 -12.62 -2.62
CA PRO A 546 13.40 -12.49 -4.01
C PRO A 546 12.52 -11.25 -4.21
N ILE A 547 12.78 -10.48 -5.26
CA ILE A 547 11.91 -9.36 -5.66
C ILE A 547 10.66 -9.97 -6.31
N MET A 548 9.52 -9.81 -5.66
CA MET A 548 8.24 -10.39 -6.08
C MET A 548 7.42 -9.40 -6.92
N ILE A 549 6.66 -9.93 -7.88
CA ILE A 549 5.65 -9.21 -8.68
C ILE A 549 4.38 -10.06 -8.81
N ASP A 550 3.23 -9.42 -8.99
CA ASP A 550 1.97 -10.10 -9.29
C ASP A 550 2.00 -10.80 -10.66
N ALA A 551 1.65 -12.09 -10.66
CA ALA A 551 1.29 -12.82 -11.86
C ALA A 551 -0.16 -12.46 -12.25
N TRP A 552 -0.33 -11.34 -12.96
CA TRP A 552 -1.64 -10.91 -13.45
C TRP A 552 -2.24 -11.92 -14.44
N ALA A 553 -3.52 -12.22 -14.29
CA ALA A 553 -4.27 -13.05 -15.23
C ALA A 553 -4.33 -12.38 -16.62
N SER A 554 -4.12 -13.18 -17.65
CA SER A 554 -4.35 -12.83 -19.05
C SER A 554 -5.66 -13.46 -19.56
N THR A 555 -6.08 -13.08 -20.77
CA THR A 555 -7.28 -13.64 -21.43
C THR A 555 -7.32 -15.16 -21.38
N GLY A 556 -8.43 -15.71 -20.88
CA GLY A 556 -8.67 -17.15 -20.75
C GLY A 556 -8.05 -17.83 -19.53
N GLN A 557 -7.26 -17.13 -18.70
CA GLN A 557 -6.67 -17.74 -17.49
C GLN A 557 -7.60 -17.67 -16.27
N ALA A 558 -8.46 -16.67 -16.17
CA ALA A 558 -9.43 -16.52 -15.07
C ALA A 558 -10.75 -15.95 -15.57
N VAL A 559 -11.79 -16.08 -14.74
CA VAL A 559 -13.07 -15.37 -14.85
C VAL A 559 -13.42 -14.72 -13.53
N VAL A 560 -14.23 -13.66 -13.55
CA VAL A 560 -14.63 -12.90 -12.36
C VAL A 560 -16.15 -12.85 -12.25
N SER A 561 -16.62 -12.78 -11.01
CA SER A 561 -18.00 -12.45 -10.65
C SER A 561 -17.96 -11.12 -9.90
N PHE A 562 -18.62 -10.09 -10.43
CA PHE A 562 -18.85 -8.84 -9.71
C PHE A 562 -20.24 -8.85 -9.09
N LYS A 563 -20.39 -8.21 -7.94
CA LYS A 563 -21.67 -7.95 -7.29
C LYS A 563 -21.74 -6.47 -6.92
N ASP A 564 -22.79 -5.82 -7.42
CA ASP A 564 -22.98 -4.38 -7.37
C ASP A 564 -23.54 -3.89 -6.02
N THR A 565 -23.63 -2.56 -5.87
CA THR A 565 -24.18 -1.90 -4.66
C THR A 565 -25.70 -2.07 -4.49
N TYR A 566 -26.36 -2.76 -5.42
CA TYR A 566 -27.78 -3.13 -5.38
C TYR A 566 -27.98 -4.62 -5.05
N GLY A 567 -26.90 -5.41 -5.05
CA GLY A 567 -26.88 -6.84 -4.78
C GLY A 567 -27.07 -7.72 -6.01
N ASN A 568 -27.08 -7.17 -7.23
CA ASN A 568 -27.09 -7.97 -8.46
C ASN A 568 -25.69 -8.55 -8.71
N THR A 569 -25.63 -9.72 -9.34
CA THR A 569 -24.37 -10.42 -9.65
C THR A 569 -24.16 -10.53 -11.16
N HIS A 570 -23.03 -10.02 -11.63
CA HIS A 570 -22.60 -10.00 -13.02
C HIS A 570 -21.47 -11.02 -13.21
N SER A 571 -21.78 -12.17 -13.83
CA SER A 571 -20.83 -13.26 -14.03
C SER A 571 -21.26 -14.22 -15.17
N PRO A 572 -20.33 -14.99 -15.76
CA PRO A 572 -18.88 -14.88 -15.64
C PRO A 572 -18.33 -13.76 -16.55
N LEU A 573 -17.45 -12.92 -16.01
CA LEU A 573 -16.72 -11.90 -16.75
C LEU A 573 -15.34 -12.44 -17.11
N ALA A 574 -14.99 -12.46 -18.39
CA ALA A 574 -13.67 -12.90 -18.83
C ALA A 574 -12.64 -11.76 -18.71
N ILE A 575 -11.36 -12.12 -18.52
CA ILE A 575 -10.26 -11.16 -18.59
C ILE A 575 -10.05 -10.72 -20.05
N GLU A 576 -10.16 -9.42 -20.31
CA GLU A 576 -9.93 -8.80 -21.61
C GLU A 576 -8.43 -8.72 -21.95
N SER A 577 -8.10 -8.30 -23.17
CA SER A 577 -6.71 -8.27 -23.68
C SER A 577 -5.78 -7.28 -22.99
N ASP A 578 -6.32 -6.34 -22.20
CA ASP A 578 -5.56 -5.41 -21.36
C ASP A 578 -5.39 -5.89 -19.90
N GLY A 579 -5.90 -7.09 -19.57
CA GLY A 579 -5.69 -7.72 -18.26
C GLY A 579 -6.71 -7.34 -17.19
N TYR A 580 -7.88 -6.82 -17.58
CA TYR A 580 -8.98 -6.47 -16.69
C TYR A 580 -10.23 -7.33 -16.97
N ALA A 581 -10.98 -7.68 -15.93
CA ALA A 581 -12.41 -7.98 -16.05
C ALA A 581 -13.16 -6.64 -15.97
N LYS A 582 -14.12 -6.43 -16.86
CA LYS A 582 -14.89 -5.18 -16.95
C LYS A 582 -16.38 -5.45 -16.97
N TYR A 583 -17.14 -4.48 -16.48
CA TYR A 583 -18.59 -4.42 -16.68
C TYR A 583 -19.03 -2.98 -16.82
N THR A 584 -20.11 -2.75 -17.57
CA THR A 584 -20.76 -1.43 -17.69
C THR A 584 -22.22 -1.59 -17.33
N ASP A 585 -22.60 -0.95 -16.23
CA ASP A 585 -23.94 -1.02 -15.66
C ASP A 585 -24.91 -0.02 -16.31
N THR A 586 -26.19 -0.18 -16.02
CA THR A 586 -27.25 0.73 -16.49
C THR A 586 -27.46 1.90 -15.53
N GLU A 587 -27.22 1.68 -14.23
CA GLU A 587 -27.35 2.67 -13.15
C GLU A 587 -25.97 3.02 -12.57
N PHE A 588 -25.88 4.17 -11.90
CA PHE A 588 -24.68 4.55 -11.14
C PHE A 588 -24.61 3.75 -9.84
N GLN A 589 -23.39 3.44 -9.38
CA GLN A 589 -23.21 2.73 -8.11
C GLN A 589 -23.42 3.69 -6.93
N LYS A 590 -23.94 3.17 -5.81
CA LYS A 590 -24.21 3.99 -4.63
C LYS A 590 -22.93 4.28 -3.86
N ALA A 591 -22.61 5.57 -3.74
CA ALA A 591 -21.60 6.10 -2.85
C ALA A 591 -21.64 5.44 -1.44
N THR A 592 -20.47 5.25 -0.84
CA THR A 592 -20.24 4.67 0.49
C THR A 592 -20.60 3.19 0.68
N LEU A 593 -21.14 2.52 -0.34
CA LEU A 593 -21.40 1.07 -0.31
C LEU A 593 -20.27 0.27 -0.97
N ASP A 594 -20.08 -0.97 -0.52
CA ASP A 594 -19.13 -1.90 -1.12
C ASP A 594 -19.66 -2.52 -2.41
N MET A 595 -18.78 -2.65 -3.39
CA MET A 595 -18.86 -3.68 -4.43
C MET A 595 -18.01 -4.90 -4.04
N GLU A 596 -18.45 -6.08 -4.46
CA GLU A 596 -17.82 -7.35 -4.12
C GLU A 596 -17.37 -8.09 -5.39
N GLY A 597 -16.17 -8.66 -5.38
CA GLY A 597 -15.57 -9.35 -6.52
C GLY A 597 -15.02 -10.72 -6.11
N THR A 598 -15.23 -11.73 -6.95
CA THR A 598 -14.66 -13.07 -6.73
C THR A 598 -14.08 -13.61 -8.04
N ALA A 599 -12.81 -13.99 -8.02
CA ALA A 599 -12.13 -14.59 -9.16
C ALA A 599 -12.16 -16.12 -9.10
N THR A 600 -12.22 -16.76 -10.27
CA THR A 600 -12.06 -18.19 -10.44
C THR A 600 -10.98 -18.47 -11.48
N ARG A 601 -9.96 -19.24 -11.12
CA ARG A 601 -8.98 -19.83 -12.06
C ARG A 601 -9.43 -21.26 -12.36
N GLY A 602 -9.59 -21.53 -13.65
CA GLY A 602 -10.13 -22.77 -14.21
C GLY A 602 -11.41 -23.26 -13.52
N VAL A 603 -11.40 -24.48 -12.98
CA VAL A 603 -12.58 -25.11 -12.35
C VAL A 603 -12.40 -25.34 -10.85
N SER A 604 -11.17 -25.15 -10.35
CA SER A 604 -10.74 -25.68 -9.05
C SER A 604 -10.32 -24.62 -8.03
N TRP A 605 -10.05 -23.39 -8.47
CA TRP A 605 -9.51 -22.33 -7.63
C TRP A 605 -10.47 -21.14 -7.61
N VAL A 606 -11.23 -21.01 -6.52
CA VAL A 606 -12.13 -19.88 -6.27
C VAL A 606 -11.49 -19.01 -5.20
N GLY A 607 -11.30 -17.73 -5.51
CA GLY A 607 -10.74 -16.73 -4.61
C GLY A 607 -11.68 -16.34 -3.48
N ASP A 608 -11.13 -15.64 -2.49
CA ASP A 608 -11.93 -14.93 -1.49
C ASP A 608 -12.62 -13.69 -2.12
N ILE A 609 -13.53 -13.06 -1.35
CA ILE A 609 -14.26 -11.88 -1.80
C ILE A 609 -13.38 -10.63 -1.64
N GLY A 610 -12.87 -10.11 -2.76
CA GLY A 610 -12.25 -8.78 -2.83
C GLY A 610 -13.31 -7.69 -2.82
N LYS A 611 -13.02 -6.55 -2.19
CA LYS A 611 -13.97 -5.44 -2.00
C LYS A 611 -13.38 -4.10 -2.45
N THR A 612 -14.26 -3.21 -2.92
CA THR A 612 -13.97 -1.78 -3.08
C THR A 612 -15.19 -0.98 -2.64
N THR A 613 -14.98 0.16 -1.98
CA THR A 613 -16.06 1.04 -1.53
C THR A 613 -16.22 2.19 -2.53
N VAL A 614 -17.43 2.45 -2.99
CA VAL A 614 -17.70 3.48 -3.99
C VAL A 614 -17.46 4.87 -3.40
N ILE A 615 -16.57 5.64 -4.02
CA ILE A 615 -16.20 7.00 -3.63
C ILE A 615 -17.34 7.96 -4.03
N ASP A 616 -17.71 8.82 -3.09
CA ASP A 616 -18.69 9.89 -3.31
C ASP A 616 -18.00 11.12 -3.93
N VAL A 617 -18.26 11.38 -5.21
CA VAL A 617 -17.71 12.55 -5.93
C VAL A 617 -18.79 13.49 -6.46
N THR A 618 -20.07 13.17 -6.25
CA THR A 618 -21.21 13.88 -6.83
C THR A 618 -21.66 15.04 -5.93
N PRO A 619 -21.55 16.31 -6.36
CA PRO A 619 -22.07 17.42 -5.57
C PRO A 619 -23.60 17.39 -5.45
N PRO A 620 -24.16 18.01 -4.39
CA PRO A 620 -25.61 18.12 -4.22
C PRO A 620 -26.33 18.69 -5.45
N THR A 621 -27.57 18.26 -5.69
CA THR A 621 -28.38 18.81 -6.79
C THR A 621 -28.59 20.32 -6.61
N PRO A 622 -28.27 21.19 -7.60
CA PRO A 622 -28.34 22.64 -7.43
C PRO A 622 -29.69 23.16 -6.92
N ILE A 623 -29.60 24.06 -5.94
CA ILE A 623 -30.72 24.64 -5.21
C ILE A 623 -31.67 25.44 -6.09
N ASN A 624 -32.97 25.27 -5.88
CA ASN A 624 -34.01 26.10 -6.49
C ASN A 624 -34.72 26.90 -5.39
N LEU A 625 -34.70 28.24 -5.50
CA LEU A 625 -35.41 29.10 -4.56
C LEU A 625 -36.93 28.88 -4.64
N THR A 626 -37.62 28.91 -3.49
CA THR A 626 -39.08 28.73 -3.40
C THR A 626 -39.87 29.75 -4.24
N LYS A 627 -39.33 30.98 -4.37
CA LYS A 627 -39.89 32.05 -5.22
C LYS A 627 -39.54 31.91 -6.72
N GLY A 628 -38.60 31.04 -7.08
CA GLY A 628 -38.07 30.88 -8.44
C GLY A 628 -37.20 32.05 -8.94
N LYS A 629 -37.06 33.14 -8.18
CA LYS A 629 -36.30 34.34 -8.54
C LYS A 629 -35.86 35.16 -7.32
N ILE A 630 -35.03 36.18 -7.57
CA ILE A 630 -34.62 37.20 -6.59
C ILE A 630 -35.00 38.57 -7.14
N THR A 631 -35.51 39.45 -6.29
CA THR A 631 -35.91 40.82 -6.61
C THR A 631 -35.20 41.85 -5.73
N THR A 632 -35.17 43.11 -6.18
CA THR A 632 -34.57 44.23 -5.44
C THR A 632 -35.19 44.53 -4.07
N THR A 633 -36.31 43.90 -3.69
CA THR A 633 -36.95 44.04 -2.37
C THR A 633 -36.85 42.80 -1.48
N ASP A 634 -36.24 41.71 -1.95
CA ASP A 634 -36.09 40.50 -1.14
C ASP A 634 -35.11 40.74 0.02
N LYS A 635 -35.58 40.48 1.25
CA LYS A 635 -34.80 40.55 2.50
C LYS A 635 -34.34 39.18 2.99
N SER A 636 -34.83 38.10 2.36
CA SER A 636 -34.46 36.73 2.66
C SER A 636 -34.58 35.83 1.43
N LEU A 637 -33.75 34.81 1.39
CA LEU A 637 -33.80 33.72 0.41
C LEU A 637 -34.27 32.45 1.11
N SER A 638 -35.01 31.59 0.40
CA SER A 638 -35.45 30.29 0.93
C SER A 638 -35.56 29.24 -0.18
N ALA A 639 -35.39 27.98 0.20
CA ALA A 639 -35.56 26.82 -0.68
C ALA A 639 -36.08 25.60 0.09
N THR A 640 -36.63 24.64 -0.65
CA THR A 640 -37.17 23.37 -0.15
C THR A 640 -36.74 22.25 -1.09
N GLY A 641 -36.47 21.06 -0.57
CA GLY A 641 -35.88 19.96 -1.35
C GLY A 641 -34.38 20.15 -1.61
N VAL A 642 -33.72 20.94 -0.77
CA VAL A 642 -32.25 20.98 -0.67
C VAL A 642 -31.79 19.66 -0.06
N GLU A 643 -30.59 19.21 -0.39
CA GLU A 643 -30.01 18.04 0.26
C GLU A 643 -29.86 18.23 1.78
N PRO A 644 -30.36 17.30 2.62
CA PRO A 644 -30.31 17.45 4.07
C PRO A 644 -28.89 17.64 4.62
N ASN A 645 -28.69 18.67 5.44
CA ASN A 645 -27.39 19.05 6.02
C ASN A 645 -26.34 19.56 5.01
N ALA A 646 -26.70 19.82 3.76
CA ALA A 646 -25.81 20.51 2.81
C ALA A 646 -25.56 21.96 3.25
N LYS A 647 -24.31 22.39 3.16
CA LYS A 647 -23.87 23.77 3.43
C LYS A 647 -24.18 24.63 2.22
N VAL A 648 -24.66 25.86 2.44
CA VAL A 648 -25.08 26.77 1.38
C VAL A 648 -24.16 27.99 1.35
N TYR A 649 -23.72 28.39 0.17
CA TYR A 649 -22.87 29.56 -0.04
C TYR A 649 -23.40 30.46 -1.15
N LEU A 650 -23.12 31.75 -1.06
CA LEU A 650 -23.49 32.76 -2.03
C LEU A 650 -22.22 33.39 -2.65
N SER A 651 -22.19 33.49 -3.98
CA SER A 651 -21.30 34.41 -4.71
C SER A 651 -22.15 35.53 -5.32
N VAL A 652 -21.72 36.77 -5.11
CA VAL A 652 -22.37 37.98 -5.66
C VAL A 652 -21.41 38.61 -6.67
N ASN A 653 -21.90 38.84 -7.90
CA ASN A 653 -21.13 39.40 -9.03
C ASN A 653 -19.77 38.69 -9.23
N ASP A 654 -19.78 37.35 -9.17
CA ASP A 654 -18.60 36.48 -9.30
C ASP A 654 -17.51 36.68 -8.21
N GLY A 655 -17.83 37.33 -7.10
CA GLY A 655 -16.97 37.50 -5.93
C GLY A 655 -16.82 36.26 -5.04
N SER A 656 -16.07 36.41 -3.94
CA SER A 656 -15.80 35.35 -2.97
C SER A 656 -17.06 34.72 -2.38
N LEU A 657 -17.00 33.42 -2.11
CA LEU A 657 -18.09 32.68 -1.46
C LEU A 657 -18.31 33.18 -0.03
N THR A 658 -19.56 33.52 0.28
CA THR A 658 -20.03 33.86 1.63
C THR A 658 -20.89 32.71 2.13
N GLU A 659 -20.63 32.23 3.35
CA GLU A 659 -21.45 31.19 3.99
C GLU A 659 -22.85 31.72 4.27
N ALA A 660 -23.86 30.94 3.88
CA ALA A 660 -25.28 31.26 4.00
C ALA A 660 -26.05 30.23 4.84
N GLY A 661 -25.34 29.50 5.70
CA GLY A 661 -25.88 28.49 6.61
C GLY A 661 -25.97 27.09 6.00
N THR A 662 -26.84 26.25 6.56
CA THR A 662 -26.96 24.83 6.23
C THR A 662 -28.44 24.47 6.08
N ALA A 663 -28.78 23.58 5.14
CA ALA A 663 -30.12 23.01 5.03
C ALA A 663 -30.43 22.12 6.24
N ASN A 664 -31.68 22.15 6.72
CA ASN A 664 -32.11 21.31 7.83
C ASN A 664 -32.29 19.84 7.41
N ALA A 665 -32.55 18.95 8.38
CA ALA A 665 -32.77 17.52 8.12
C ALA A 665 -34.00 17.19 7.24
N ALA A 666 -34.89 18.16 6.98
CA ALA A 666 -36.04 18.04 6.08
C ALA A 666 -35.76 18.62 4.67
N GLY A 667 -34.54 19.11 4.41
CA GLY A 667 -34.17 19.72 3.14
C GLY A 667 -34.72 21.14 2.93
N GLU A 668 -35.02 21.85 4.02
CA GLU A 668 -35.44 23.26 4.00
C GLU A 668 -34.26 24.16 4.35
N TRP A 669 -34.15 25.29 3.67
CA TRP A 669 -33.14 26.31 3.93
C TRP A 669 -33.74 27.71 3.87
N SER A 670 -33.26 28.61 4.74
CA SER A 670 -33.58 30.03 4.71
C SER A 670 -32.40 30.87 5.16
N TYR A 671 -32.12 31.95 4.45
CA TYR A 671 -31.04 32.89 4.76
C TYR A 671 -31.57 34.32 4.77
N GLN A 672 -31.24 35.08 5.81
CA GLN A 672 -31.57 36.51 5.91
C GLN A 672 -30.46 37.33 5.25
N LEU A 673 -30.83 38.21 4.33
CA LEU A 673 -29.88 39.06 3.62
C LEU A 673 -29.51 40.27 4.51
N GLY A 674 -28.22 40.59 4.60
CA GLY A 674 -27.75 41.76 5.35
C GLY A 674 -28.17 43.10 4.73
N SER A 675 -28.41 43.11 3.42
CA SER A 675 -29.02 44.20 2.65
C SER A 675 -29.75 43.60 1.44
N THR A 676 -30.62 44.38 0.80
CA THR A 676 -31.16 44.06 -0.53
C THR A 676 -30.04 44.07 -1.58
N PHE A 677 -30.34 43.50 -2.76
CA PHE A 677 -29.45 43.55 -3.93
C PHE A 677 -29.92 44.59 -4.95
N GLU A 678 -28.98 45.20 -5.67
CA GLU A 678 -29.28 46.07 -6.82
C GLU A 678 -29.76 45.25 -8.02
N LYS A 679 -30.54 45.88 -8.92
CA LYS A 679 -30.98 45.26 -10.17
C LYS A 679 -29.79 44.81 -11.02
N ASP A 680 -29.97 43.74 -11.78
CA ASP A 680 -28.97 43.12 -12.66
C ASP A 680 -27.76 42.51 -11.91
N THR A 681 -27.75 42.54 -10.57
CA THR A 681 -26.80 41.79 -9.74
C THR A 681 -26.91 40.30 -10.03
N LYS A 682 -25.78 39.64 -10.26
CA LYS A 682 -25.68 38.18 -10.40
C LYS A 682 -25.48 37.55 -9.02
N VAL A 683 -26.39 36.68 -8.61
CA VAL A 683 -26.27 35.88 -7.38
C VAL A 683 -26.20 34.41 -7.76
N GLN A 684 -25.10 33.74 -7.43
CA GLN A 684 -24.92 32.31 -7.68
C GLN A 684 -24.88 31.55 -6.34
N ILE A 685 -25.75 30.55 -6.19
CA ILE A 685 -25.95 29.82 -4.94
C ILE A 685 -25.38 28.41 -5.07
N TYR A 686 -24.39 28.12 -4.24
CA TYR A 686 -23.63 26.86 -4.22
C TYR A 686 -24.09 26.00 -3.05
N LEU A 687 -24.27 24.70 -3.30
CA LEU A 687 -24.38 23.68 -2.25
C LEU A 687 -23.08 22.90 -2.13
N GLU A 688 -22.82 22.41 -0.92
CA GLU A 688 -21.72 21.53 -0.55
C GLU A 688 -22.24 20.45 0.40
N ASP A 689 -21.90 19.19 0.15
CA ASP A 689 -22.27 18.05 1.01
C ASP A 689 -21.34 17.94 2.24
N ASN A 690 -21.19 16.71 2.77
CA ASN A 690 -20.24 16.37 3.82
C ASN A 690 -19.54 15.02 3.51
N ALA A 691 -19.26 14.75 2.23
CA ALA A 691 -18.52 13.58 1.77
C ALA A 691 -17.12 13.52 2.42
N ALA A 692 -16.59 12.32 2.56
CA ALA A 692 -15.24 12.10 3.07
C ALA A 692 -14.20 12.55 2.02
N ASP A 693 -13.00 12.93 2.49
CA ASP A 693 -11.88 13.20 1.59
C ASP A 693 -11.45 11.92 0.85
N TYR A 694 -10.90 12.08 -0.34
CA TYR A 694 -10.60 10.97 -1.24
C TYR A 694 -9.41 10.12 -0.74
N PRO A 695 -9.31 8.83 -1.14
CA PRO A 695 -8.10 8.03 -0.92
C PRO A 695 -6.86 8.73 -1.49
N ALA A 696 -5.73 8.66 -0.79
CA ALA A 696 -4.51 9.40 -1.16
C ALA A 696 -3.88 8.96 -2.50
N ASP A 697 -4.28 7.80 -3.00
CA ASP A 697 -3.87 7.17 -4.26
C ASP A 697 -4.94 7.27 -5.37
N PHE A 698 -6.07 7.93 -5.11
CA PHE A 698 -7.12 8.19 -6.11
C PHE A 698 -6.73 9.32 -7.06
N ASP A 699 -6.92 9.10 -8.38
CA ASP A 699 -6.74 10.15 -9.39
C ASP A 699 -7.97 11.08 -9.44
N SER A 700 -7.87 12.20 -8.71
CA SER A 700 -8.91 13.23 -8.67
C SER A 700 -8.89 14.20 -9.86
N THR A 701 -8.18 13.90 -10.95
CA THR A 701 -8.09 14.77 -12.13
C THR A 701 -9.49 15.03 -12.71
N GLY A 702 -9.83 16.31 -12.92
CA GLY A 702 -11.14 16.75 -13.39
C GLY A 702 -12.16 17.07 -12.28
N LEU A 703 -11.83 16.79 -11.01
CA LEU A 703 -12.66 17.11 -9.83
C LEU A 703 -12.20 18.39 -9.10
N GLU A 704 -11.21 19.13 -9.62
CA GLU A 704 -10.55 20.25 -8.93
C GLU A 704 -11.47 21.47 -8.71
N SER A 705 -12.62 21.49 -9.39
CA SER A 705 -13.64 22.55 -9.27
C SER A 705 -14.90 22.12 -8.51
N THR A 706 -14.96 20.85 -8.08
CA THR A 706 -16.06 20.28 -7.29
C THR A 706 -15.59 19.79 -5.93
N HIS A 707 -14.43 19.15 -5.82
CA HIS A 707 -13.90 18.68 -4.55
C HIS A 707 -13.34 19.82 -3.68
N ILE A 708 -13.62 19.76 -2.38
CA ILE A 708 -12.93 20.55 -1.35
C ILE A 708 -12.76 19.71 -0.08
N ALA A 709 -11.91 20.17 0.84
CA ALA A 709 -11.56 19.45 2.07
C ALA A 709 -12.72 19.19 3.08
N SER A 710 -13.97 19.52 2.74
CA SER A 710 -15.16 19.32 3.58
C SER A 710 -16.36 18.70 2.85
N GLY A 711 -16.17 18.21 1.62
CA GLY A 711 -17.19 17.56 0.79
C GLY A 711 -17.11 17.95 -0.70
N ASN A 712 -18.05 17.47 -1.52
CA ASN A 712 -18.22 17.92 -2.89
C ASN A 712 -19.13 19.16 -2.94
N ARG A 713 -18.80 20.11 -3.83
CA ARG A 713 -19.51 21.38 -4.02
C ARG A 713 -19.91 21.56 -5.48
N ASN A 714 -21.04 22.22 -5.73
CA ASN A 714 -21.42 22.56 -7.11
C ASN A 714 -20.31 23.34 -7.82
N PRO A 715 -19.98 23.01 -9.07
CA PRO A 715 -19.02 23.80 -9.84
C PRO A 715 -19.63 25.14 -10.28
N LYS A 716 -18.80 26.08 -10.70
CA LYS A 716 -19.23 27.40 -11.20
C LYS A 716 -19.94 27.33 -12.55
N THR A 717 -19.58 26.35 -13.37
CA THR A 717 -20.13 26.01 -14.68
C THR A 717 -20.30 24.48 -14.73
N ASP A 718 -21.13 23.95 -15.62
CA ASP A 718 -21.29 22.49 -15.75
C ASP A 718 -19.93 21.81 -15.97
N VAL A 719 -19.68 20.73 -15.22
CA VAL A 719 -18.46 19.91 -15.31
C VAL A 719 -18.87 18.49 -15.69
N THR A 720 -18.38 18.01 -16.83
CA THR A 720 -18.52 16.60 -17.21
C THR A 720 -17.38 15.81 -16.58
N TYR A 721 -17.72 14.81 -15.78
CA TYR A 721 -16.79 13.87 -15.17
C TYR A 721 -17.29 12.45 -15.44
N LYS A 722 -16.41 11.58 -15.95
CA LYS A 722 -16.73 10.21 -16.37
C LYS A 722 -18.04 10.14 -17.18
N ASP A 723 -19.07 9.47 -16.67
CA ASP A 723 -20.35 9.21 -17.35
C ASP A 723 -21.47 10.21 -16.97
N THR A 724 -21.17 11.24 -16.17
CA THR A 724 -22.16 12.22 -15.66
C THR A 724 -21.76 13.67 -15.93
N THR A 725 -22.63 14.62 -15.57
CA THR A 725 -22.33 16.05 -15.63
C THR A 725 -22.85 16.74 -14.37
N PHE A 726 -21.93 17.14 -13.50
CA PHE A 726 -22.20 17.93 -12.32
C PHE A 726 -22.70 19.31 -12.75
N LYS A 727 -23.91 19.65 -12.31
CA LYS A 727 -24.59 20.87 -12.74
C LYS A 727 -24.05 22.09 -11.98
N ALA A 728 -23.89 23.19 -12.71
CA ALA A 728 -23.46 24.45 -12.14
C ALA A 728 -24.34 24.90 -10.97
N ALA A 729 -23.74 25.58 -10.00
CA ALA A 729 -24.45 26.32 -8.96
C ALA A 729 -25.49 27.28 -9.56
N THR A 730 -26.72 27.24 -9.05
CA THR A 730 -27.86 27.97 -9.62
C THR A 730 -27.61 29.47 -9.61
N THR A 731 -27.78 30.11 -10.77
CA THR A 731 -27.56 31.55 -10.94
C THR A 731 -28.88 32.28 -11.12
N TYR A 732 -29.08 33.34 -10.34
CA TYR A 732 -30.16 34.31 -10.48
C TYR A 732 -29.60 35.67 -10.89
N ILE A 733 -30.31 36.36 -11.78
CA ILE A 733 -30.11 37.79 -12.02
C ILE A 733 -31.22 38.51 -11.26
N VAL A 734 -30.85 39.51 -10.45
CA VAL A 734 -31.80 40.23 -9.59
C VAL A 734 -32.72 41.09 -10.45
N GLU A 735 -34.00 40.74 -10.47
CA GLU A 735 -35.04 41.50 -11.17
C GLU A 735 -35.43 42.76 -10.38
N GLN A 736 -35.94 43.78 -11.08
CA GLN A 736 -36.65 44.84 -10.39
C GLN A 736 -37.91 44.25 -9.73
N ALA A 737 -38.13 44.55 -8.46
CA ALA A 737 -39.43 44.29 -7.85
C ALA A 737 -40.53 45.01 -8.65
N THR A 738 -41.71 44.40 -8.74
CA THR A 738 -42.86 44.98 -9.42
C THR A 738 -44.10 44.93 -8.54
N VAL A 739 -44.89 46.00 -8.56
CA VAL A 739 -46.22 46.05 -7.94
C VAL A 739 -47.27 45.97 -9.04
N LYS A 740 -48.27 45.11 -8.85
CA LYS A 740 -49.39 44.94 -9.76
C LYS A 740 -50.68 45.45 -9.12
N LEU A 741 -51.15 46.60 -9.58
CA LEU A 741 -52.42 47.19 -9.12
C LEU A 741 -53.50 46.86 -10.14
N HIS A 742 -54.53 46.14 -9.69
CA HIS A 742 -55.76 45.88 -10.41
C HIS A 742 -56.74 46.99 -10.09
N ILE A 743 -57.08 47.84 -11.05
CA ILE A 743 -57.85 49.06 -10.79
C ILE A 743 -59.18 49.06 -11.52
N ARG A 744 -60.24 49.48 -10.82
CA ARG A 744 -61.53 49.83 -11.41
C ARG A 744 -62.08 51.11 -10.78
N GLN A 745 -62.95 51.81 -11.51
CA GLN A 745 -63.59 53.05 -11.05
C GLN A 745 -65.11 52.90 -11.05
N MET A 746 -65.77 53.45 -10.03
CA MET A 746 -67.23 53.32 -9.81
C MET A 746 -67.81 54.67 -9.39
N VAL A 747 -69.03 55.00 -9.85
CA VAL A 747 -69.80 56.17 -9.37
C VAL A 747 -70.70 55.76 -8.21
N VAL A 748 -70.82 56.58 -7.16
CA VAL A 748 -71.80 56.41 -6.08
C VAL A 748 -72.86 57.51 -6.19
N GLY A 749 -74.14 57.14 -6.26
CA GLY A 749 -75.26 58.07 -6.36
C GLY A 749 -75.42 59.02 -5.17
N SER A 750 -76.18 60.10 -5.36
CA SER A 750 -76.45 61.09 -4.31
C SER A 750 -77.61 60.68 -3.40
N ALA A 751 -77.28 60.23 -2.19
CA ALA A 751 -78.13 60.04 -1.02
C ALA A 751 -79.24 58.96 -1.06
N ALA A 752 -79.07 57.96 -0.18
CA ALA A 752 -80.13 57.27 0.56
C ALA A 752 -81.30 56.64 -0.24
N ASP A 753 -81.03 55.98 -1.36
CA ASP A 753 -81.57 54.64 -1.67
C ASP A 753 -80.81 54.02 -2.85
N LYS A 754 -80.58 52.70 -2.76
CA LYS A 754 -79.94 51.75 -3.70
C LYS A 754 -79.37 52.29 -5.04
N GLU A 755 -78.06 52.16 -5.16
CA GLU A 755 -77.34 51.70 -6.36
C GLU A 755 -77.77 52.28 -7.71
N VAL A 756 -77.36 53.52 -7.99
CA VAL A 756 -77.02 53.91 -9.37
C VAL A 756 -75.52 54.03 -9.47
N LEU A 757 -74.89 52.90 -9.81
CA LEU A 757 -73.47 52.79 -10.04
C LEU A 757 -73.19 52.99 -11.53
N THR A 758 -73.11 54.26 -11.96
CA THR A 758 -72.79 54.58 -13.36
C THR A 758 -71.32 54.26 -13.62
N ILE A 759 -71.07 53.30 -14.49
CA ILE A 759 -69.73 52.86 -14.80
C ILE A 759 -69.15 53.79 -15.88
N PRO A 760 -67.95 54.38 -15.69
CA PRO A 760 -67.24 55.04 -16.77
C PRO A 760 -66.99 54.06 -17.92
N THR A 761 -67.15 54.47 -19.18
CA THR A 761 -66.58 53.72 -20.32
C THR A 761 -65.04 53.71 -20.28
N GLU A 762 -64.47 54.72 -19.62
CA GLU A 762 -63.04 54.96 -19.48
C GLU A 762 -62.75 55.61 -18.12
N GLY A 763 -61.90 54.97 -17.33
CA GLY A 763 -61.38 55.46 -16.07
C GLY A 763 -60.04 56.19 -16.27
N TYR A 764 -59.86 57.25 -15.49
CA TYR A 764 -58.71 58.15 -15.60
C TYR A 764 -58.06 58.35 -14.24
N LEU A 765 -56.75 58.13 -14.15
CA LEU A 765 -56.00 58.13 -12.89
C LEU A 765 -54.66 58.84 -13.05
N THR A 766 -54.37 59.79 -12.18
CA THR A 766 -52.99 60.25 -11.96
C THR A 766 -52.39 59.44 -10.81
N ILE A 767 -51.24 58.83 -11.06
CA ILE A 767 -50.41 58.16 -10.05
C ILE A 767 -49.24 59.10 -9.76
N GLU A 768 -49.14 59.52 -8.51
CA GLU A 768 -48.08 60.43 -8.06
C GLU A 768 -47.19 59.69 -7.05
N ASN A 769 -45.89 59.66 -7.32
CA ASN A 769 -44.86 59.32 -6.34
C ASN A 769 -44.44 60.62 -5.60
N THR A 770 -43.95 60.52 -4.37
CA THR A 770 -43.74 61.66 -3.46
C THR A 770 -42.68 62.66 -3.96
N ASP A 771 -43.18 63.64 -4.72
CA ASP A 771 -42.61 64.94 -5.15
C ASP A 771 -41.90 65.06 -6.51
N THR A 772 -41.60 63.99 -7.26
CA THR A 772 -40.84 64.13 -8.53
C THR A 772 -41.42 63.52 -9.81
N ILE A 773 -42.29 62.49 -9.75
CA ILE A 773 -42.84 61.86 -10.96
C ILE A 773 -44.36 61.71 -10.89
N LYS A 774 -45.04 62.19 -11.95
CA LYS A 774 -46.48 62.04 -12.17
C LYS A 774 -46.75 61.23 -13.42
N TYR A 775 -47.50 60.14 -13.28
CA TYR A 775 -47.95 59.32 -14.40
C TYR A 775 -49.46 59.51 -14.57
N ASN A 776 -49.91 59.90 -15.76
CA ASN A 776 -51.32 59.87 -16.10
C ASN A 776 -51.60 58.54 -16.81
N ALA A 777 -52.42 57.69 -16.19
CA ALA A 777 -52.85 56.41 -16.71
C ALA A 777 -54.31 56.50 -17.19
N HIS A 778 -54.55 55.94 -18.38
CA HIS A 778 -55.87 55.77 -18.95
C HIS A 778 -56.19 54.27 -19.00
N PHE A 779 -57.36 53.87 -18.50
CA PHE A 779 -57.80 52.48 -18.49
C PHE A 779 -59.28 52.39 -18.86
N ALA A 780 -59.63 51.48 -19.77
CA ALA A 780 -61.04 51.17 -20.01
C ALA A 780 -61.64 50.53 -18.75
N SER A 781 -62.77 51.07 -18.28
CA SER A 781 -63.66 50.41 -17.33
C SER A 781 -64.93 50.03 -18.08
N GLY A 782 -65.47 48.84 -17.83
CA GLY A 782 -66.42 48.22 -18.75
C GLY A 782 -67.89 48.62 -18.56
N TYR A 783 -68.52 49.06 -19.66
CA TYR A 783 -69.94 48.86 -20.01
C TYR A 783 -71.04 49.72 -19.33
N GLU A 784 -72.05 50.12 -20.12
CA GLU A 784 -73.31 50.68 -19.61
C GLU A 784 -74.26 49.56 -19.14
N LEU A 785 -74.73 49.64 -17.89
CA LEU A 785 -75.83 48.81 -17.38
C LEU A 785 -77.04 49.69 -17.06
N THR A 786 -78.20 49.29 -17.58
CA THR A 786 -79.47 50.04 -17.45
C THR A 786 -80.36 49.57 -16.30
N ASP A 787 -79.92 48.59 -15.49
CA ASP A 787 -80.67 48.08 -14.33
C ASP A 787 -79.77 47.81 -13.12
N ALA A 788 -80.29 48.15 -11.92
CA ALA A 788 -79.57 48.24 -10.66
C ALA A 788 -79.48 46.91 -9.89
N ALA A 789 -78.99 45.85 -10.52
CA ALA A 789 -79.06 44.48 -9.95
C ALA A 789 -77.75 43.68 -9.94
N ASP A 790 -76.63 44.18 -10.49
CA ASP A 790 -75.45 43.34 -10.75
C ASP A 790 -74.11 44.10 -10.59
N ASN A 791 -73.65 44.25 -9.34
CA ASN A 791 -72.45 45.02 -8.97
C ASN A 791 -71.10 44.36 -9.41
N ASP A 792 -71.12 43.10 -9.86
CA ASP A 792 -69.92 42.30 -10.10
C ASP A 792 -69.36 42.40 -11.54
N GLN A 793 -70.02 43.13 -12.43
CA GLN A 793 -69.72 43.13 -13.87
C GLN A 793 -68.48 43.94 -14.29
N VAL A 794 -67.97 44.86 -13.45
CA VAL A 794 -66.75 45.65 -13.79
C VAL A 794 -65.49 44.84 -13.49
N GLU A 795 -64.83 44.36 -14.55
CA GLU A 795 -63.49 43.79 -14.50
C GLU A 795 -62.45 44.83 -14.06
N PHE A 796 -61.45 44.38 -13.30
CA PHE A 796 -60.29 45.21 -12.98
C PHE A 796 -59.33 45.28 -14.16
N LYS A 797 -58.68 46.43 -14.35
CA LYS A 797 -57.53 46.54 -15.25
C LYS A 797 -56.23 46.46 -14.46
N SER A 798 -55.44 45.43 -14.70
CA SER A 798 -54.09 45.32 -14.13
C SER A 798 -53.15 46.34 -14.76
N MET A 799 -52.38 47.03 -13.91
CA MET A 799 -51.20 47.81 -14.27
C MET A 799 -50.02 47.31 -13.43
N VAL A 800 -48.84 47.23 -14.04
CA VAL A 800 -47.60 46.77 -13.40
C VAL A 800 -46.63 47.94 -13.33
N PHE A 801 -46.07 48.17 -12.14
CA PHE A 801 -45.15 49.26 -11.83
C PHE A 801 -43.80 48.67 -11.41
N GLU A 802 -42.72 49.09 -12.07
CA GLU A 802 -41.35 48.77 -11.63
C GLU A 802 -40.95 49.67 -10.46
N LEU A 803 -40.46 49.06 -9.38
CA LEU A 803 -39.98 49.72 -8.17
C LEU A 803 -38.57 50.29 -8.40
N VAL A 804 -38.44 51.44 -9.07
CA VAL A 804 -37.13 51.92 -9.56
C VAL A 804 -36.09 52.16 -8.45
N ASP A 805 -36.52 52.49 -7.22
CA ASP A 805 -35.67 52.58 -6.02
C ASP A 805 -36.58 52.47 -4.78
N ALA A 806 -36.46 51.36 -4.03
CA ALA A 806 -37.36 51.06 -2.92
C ALA A 806 -37.04 51.83 -1.63
N ASP A 807 -35.82 52.37 -1.50
CA ASP A 807 -35.36 53.05 -0.29
C ASP A 807 -35.75 54.54 -0.28
N ASN A 808 -35.91 55.16 -1.47
CA ASN A 808 -36.33 56.57 -1.58
C ASN A 808 -37.77 56.79 -2.06
N TYR A 809 -38.47 55.76 -2.57
CA TYR A 809 -39.81 55.91 -3.15
C TYR A 809 -40.84 54.95 -2.53
N SER A 810 -41.26 55.22 -1.29
CA SER A 810 -42.11 54.32 -0.51
C SER A 810 -43.63 54.45 -0.75
N LEU A 811 -44.12 55.47 -1.47
CA LEU A 811 -45.57 55.72 -1.61
C LEU A 811 -46.01 56.01 -3.06
N LEU A 812 -47.00 55.26 -3.56
CA LEU A 812 -47.77 55.62 -4.76
C LEU A 812 -49.15 56.15 -4.38
N LYS A 813 -49.43 57.41 -4.70
CA LYS A 813 -50.74 58.03 -4.46
C LYS A 813 -51.62 57.97 -5.71
N LEU A 814 -52.73 57.27 -5.61
CA LEU A 814 -53.70 57.04 -6.68
C LEU A 814 -54.83 58.07 -6.62
N LYS A 815 -54.78 59.05 -7.53
CA LYS A 815 -55.76 60.15 -7.63
C LYS A 815 -56.62 60.01 -8.89
N PRO A 816 -57.88 59.54 -8.81
CA PRO A 816 -58.77 59.58 -9.98
C PRO A 816 -58.84 61.01 -10.52
N ILE A 817 -58.83 61.15 -11.84
CA ILE A 817 -59.02 62.44 -12.51
C ILE A 817 -60.54 62.69 -12.52
N ILE A 818 -60.98 63.62 -11.68
CA ILE A 818 -62.40 63.82 -11.38
C ILE A 818 -62.99 64.86 -12.34
N PRO A 819 -64.06 64.56 -13.10
CA PRO A 819 -64.75 65.56 -13.93
C PRO A 819 -65.39 66.65 -13.07
N ALA A 820 -65.61 67.85 -13.63
CA ALA A 820 -66.18 69.01 -12.93
C ALA A 820 -67.56 68.77 -12.27
N TYR A 821 -68.26 67.71 -12.66
CA TYR A 821 -69.58 67.31 -12.16
C TYR A 821 -69.54 66.26 -11.02
N TYR A 822 -68.34 65.86 -10.61
CA TYR A 822 -68.10 64.84 -9.61
C TYR A 822 -67.14 65.36 -8.53
N GLN A 823 -67.07 64.63 -7.43
CA GLN A 823 -66.11 64.77 -6.35
C GLN A 823 -65.55 63.39 -6.00
N ASN A 824 -64.38 63.36 -5.36
CA ASN A 824 -63.85 62.11 -4.83
C ASN A 824 -64.78 61.60 -3.71
N TYR A 825 -65.16 60.33 -3.74
CA TYR A 825 -65.94 59.71 -2.68
C TYR A 825 -65.07 58.85 -1.75
N GLY A 826 -63.99 58.29 -2.27
CA GLY A 826 -63.03 57.47 -1.53
C GLY A 826 -62.58 56.24 -2.31
N TYR A 827 -62.07 55.24 -1.62
CA TYR A 827 -61.59 54.00 -2.22
C TYR A 827 -61.82 52.78 -1.31
N ILE A 828 -61.71 51.59 -1.88
CA ILE A 828 -61.56 50.33 -1.15
C ILE A 828 -60.41 49.54 -1.80
N VAL A 829 -59.59 48.88 -0.98
CA VAL A 829 -58.51 47.99 -1.42
C VAL A 829 -58.67 46.61 -0.79
N THR A 830 -58.41 45.56 -1.58
CA THR A 830 -58.30 44.17 -1.14
C THR A 830 -56.99 43.56 -1.63
N ASP A 831 -56.51 42.57 -0.88
CA ASP A 831 -55.27 41.81 -1.17
C ASP A 831 -55.57 40.52 -1.95
N THR A 832 -56.82 40.39 -2.40
CA THR A 832 -57.39 39.29 -3.18
C THR A 832 -58.29 39.85 -4.28
N GLU A 833 -58.57 39.04 -5.31
CA GLU A 833 -59.48 39.36 -6.43
C GLU A 833 -60.97 39.49 -6.03
N GLU A 834 -61.26 39.60 -4.74
CA GLU A 834 -62.58 40.03 -4.29
C GLU A 834 -62.94 41.38 -4.94
N LYS A 835 -64.20 41.53 -5.34
CA LYS A 835 -64.75 42.74 -5.93
C LYS A 835 -65.43 43.55 -4.83
N PRO A 836 -64.70 44.35 -4.02
CA PRO A 836 -65.30 45.03 -2.88
C PRO A 836 -66.44 45.95 -3.32
N SER A 837 -67.51 45.97 -2.52
CA SER A 837 -68.68 46.82 -2.70
C SER A 837 -68.89 47.69 -1.46
N ILE A 838 -69.58 48.82 -1.61
CA ILE A 838 -69.98 49.68 -0.49
C ILE A 838 -70.86 48.96 0.54
N ASN A 839 -71.51 47.84 0.16
CA ASN A 839 -72.34 47.03 1.05
C ASN A 839 -71.53 46.03 1.89
N THR A 840 -70.34 45.64 1.42
CA THR A 840 -69.48 44.63 2.08
C THR A 840 -68.24 45.24 2.72
N HIS A 841 -67.83 46.45 2.32
CA HIS A 841 -66.60 47.10 2.74
C HIS A 841 -66.81 48.57 3.10
N THR A 842 -66.06 49.05 4.11
CA THR A 842 -66.08 50.47 4.49
C THR A 842 -65.18 51.29 3.57
N ILE A 843 -65.76 52.23 2.82
CA ILE A 843 -65.02 53.16 1.96
C ILE A 843 -64.10 54.03 2.79
N GLN A 844 -62.83 54.08 2.39
CA GLN A 844 -61.81 54.94 2.99
C GLN A 844 -61.87 56.32 2.33
N PRO A 845 -61.95 57.42 3.11
CA PRO A 845 -62.01 58.76 2.55
C PRO A 845 -60.66 59.18 1.97
N GLY A 846 -60.68 59.94 0.87
CA GLY A 846 -59.46 60.45 0.23
C GLY A 846 -58.94 59.56 -0.89
N TYR A 847 -57.63 59.54 -1.08
CA TYR A 847 -56.95 58.86 -2.19
C TYR A 847 -56.17 57.67 -1.65
N TYR A 848 -56.14 56.55 -2.38
CA TYR A 848 -55.33 55.41 -1.94
C TYR A 848 -53.85 55.76 -2.05
N GLU A 849 -53.13 55.54 -0.95
CA GLU A 849 -51.68 55.57 -0.90
C GLU A 849 -51.22 54.12 -0.71
N TYR A 850 -50.66 53.54 -1.77
CA TYR A 850 -50.00 52.26 -1.70
C TYR A 850 -48.61 52.47 -1.07
N ASP A 851 -48.36 51.84 0.08
CA ASP A 851 -47.06 51.82 0.74
C ASP A 851 -46.29 50.56 0.33
N PHE A 852 -45.15 50.74 -0.33
CA PHE A 852 -44.30 49.61 -0.74
C PHE A 852 -43.72 48.81 0.45
N ASN A 853 -43.80 49.34 1.68
CA ASN A 853 -43.44 48.63 2.89
C ASN A 853 -44.52 47.66 3.40
N ASP A 854 -45.73 47.66 2.81
CA ASP A 854 -46.83 46.78 3.25
C ASP A 854 -46.56 45.29 2.93
N GLY A 855 -45.60 45.01 2.04
CA GLY A 855 -45.17 43.66 1.67
C GLY A 855 -46.10 42.91 0.71
N VAL A 856 -47.16 43.55 0.21
CA VAL A 856 -48.19 42.92 -0.62
C VAL A 856 -48.22 43.56 -2.01
N TYR A 857 -47.37 43.01 -2.88
CA TYR A 857 -47.07 43.53 -4.21
C TYR A 857 -48.17 43.33 -5.27
N GLU A 858 -49.34 42.78 -4.91
CA GLU A 858 -50.50 42.70 -5.79
C GLU A 858 -51.77 43.11 -5.03
N LYS A 859 -52.50 44.11 -5.54
CA LYS A 859 -53.67 44.71 -4.87
C LYS A 859 -54.81 44.96 -5.84
N TRP A 860 -56.03 44.89 -5.34
CA TRP A 860 -57.26 45.21 -6.06
C TRP A 860 -57.88 46.48 -5.50
N VAL A 861 -57.90 47.54 -6.30
CA VAL A 861 -58.24 48.91 -5.90
C VAL A 861 -59.52 49.35 -6.63
N THR A 862 -60.57 49.62 -5.87
CA THR A 862 -61.81 50.22 -6.39
C THR A 862 -61.86 51.69 -5.98
N LEU A 863 -61.84 52.59 -6.97
CA LEU A 863 -61.90 54.04 -6.78
C LEU A 863 -63.34 54.53 -6.94
N TYR A 864 -63.88 55.21 -5.92
CA TYR A 864 -65.24 55.73 -5.92
C TYR A 864 -65.28 57.25 -6.13
N ILE A 865 -66.12 57.70 -7.06
CA ILE A 865 -66.46 59.12 -7.28
C ILE A 865 -67.96 59.34 -7.05
N GLN A 866 -68.37 60.54 -6.65
CA GLN A 866 -69.77 60.88 -6.40
C GLN A 866 -70.16 62.15 -7.17
N PRO A 867 -71.37 62.26 -7.74
CA PRO A 867 -71.84 63.51 -8.33
C PRO A 867 -71.83 64.67 -7.32
N ASN A 868 -71.41 65.86 -7.75
CA ASN A 868 -71.52 67.08 -6.94
C ASN A 868 -72.84 67.86 -7.19
N GLN A 869 -73.78 67.21 -7.88
CA GLN A 869 -75.11 67.69 -8.24
C GLN A 869 -76.12 66.52 -8.16
N THR A 870 -77.42 66.79 -8.27
CA THR A 870 -78.48 65.77 -8.10
C THR A 870 -78.55 64.70 -9.19
N ASP A 871 -77.96 64.97 -10.35
CA ASP A 871 -78.04 64.09 -11.52
C ASP A 871 -76.65 63.51 -11.84
N ILE A 872 -76.59 62.19 -12.04
CA ILE A 872 -75.45 61.56 -12.72
C ILE A 872 -75.48 62.00 -14.19
N LYS A 873 -74.36 62.53 -14.69
CA LYS A 873 -74.20 62.89 -16.11
C LYS A 873 -73.33 61.84 -16.80
N PRO A 874 -73.70 61.37 -18.01
CA PRO A 874 -72.79 60.63 -18.88
C PRO A 874 -71.52 61.44 -19.13
N TYR A 875 -70.37 60.77 -19.19
CA TYR A 875 -69.08 61.42 -19.42
C TYR A 875 -68.21 60.57 -20.36
N SER A 876 -67.91 61.14 -21.53
CA SER A 876 -66.81 60.73 -22.40
C SER A 876 -65.79 61.87 -22.43
N TRP A 877 -64.51 61.56 -22.32
CA TRP A 877 -63.46 62.56 -22.21
C TRP A 877 -62.93 62.93 -23.61
N ASP A 878 -62.93 64.22 -23.95
CA ASP A 878 -62.24 64.77 -25.13
C ASP A 878 -61.04 65.62 -24.69
N TYR A 879 -60.18 65.00 -23.86
CA TYR A 879 -58.89 65.56 -23.48
C TYR A 879 -57.84 65.02 -24.44
N LYS A 880 -57.05 65.93 -25.03
CA LYS A 880 -56.12 65.59 -26.11
C LYS A 880 -55.19 64.44 -25.73
N LEU A 881 -55.33 63.35 -26.48
CA LEU A 881 -54.45 62.18 -26.48
C LEU A 881 -52.98 62.60 -26.54
N ASN A 882 -52.17 62.06 -25.63
CA ASN A 882 -50.73 61.92 -25.81
C ASN A 882 -50.43 60.42 -25.91
N ASP A 883 -49.85 59.99 -27.04
CA ASP A 883 -49.64 58.58 -27.39
C ASP A 883 -48.67 57.85 -26.44
N ILE A 884 -49.18 57.14 -25.43
CA ILE A 884 -48.33 56.24 -24.60
C ILE A 884 -49.04 54.92 -24.26
N GLY A 885 -49.24 54.08 -25.28
CA GLY A 885 -49.53 52.65 -25.10
C GLY A 885 -48.30 51.80 -24.75
N LYS A 886 -47.10 52.40 -24.72
CA LYS A 886 -45.83 51.82 -24.26
C LYS A 886 -44.94 52.93 -23.68
N ILE A 887 -44.57 52.81 -22.41
CA ILE A 887 -43.60 53.74 -21.79
C ILE A 887 -42.22 53.45 -22.36
N LYS A 888 -41.51 54.51 -22.75
CA LYS A 888 -40.08 54.47 -23.07
C LYS A 888 -39.36 55.33 -22.03
N ILE A 889 -38.42 54.72 -21.32
CA ILE A 889 -37.65 55.34 -20.24
C ILE A 889 -36.66 56.36 -20.84
N PRO A 890 -36.38 57.50 -20.17
CA PRO A 890 -35.20 58.34 -20.45
C PRO A 890 -33.88 57.59 -20.21
#